data_AF-A0A1V2RQ74-F1
#
_entry.id   AF-A0A1V2RQ74-F1
#
_cell.length_a   1.000
_cell.length_b   1.000
_cell.length_c   1.000
_cell.angle_alpha   90.00
_cell.angle_beta   90.00
_cell.angle_gamma   90.00
#
_symmetry.space_group_name_H-M   'P 1'
#
loop_
_entity.id
_entity.type
_entity.pdbx_description
1 polymer ?
#
loop_
_entity_poly.entity_id
_entity_poly.type
_entity_poly.pdbx_seq_one_letter_code
_entity_poly.pdbx_strand_id
1 'polypeptide(L)'
;MSTTTETIVLIGHGMVGQRFLEELADRGVTARARVVVLCEEPRPAYDRVHLTSYFSGTSPEELSMLPAGFAERHGIDLYVDDPAVAVDRAARVVTARSGRTFRYDTLVLATGSAPFVPPVPGRDSTGCFVYRTVEDVLAIEAYAKDAATGVVVGGGLLGLEAAGALRGLGLATHIVEFNPRLMALQVDEGGGTALRRTVENMGLVVHTGVGGQEITAGDDGAVTGMVLSDGSTVAADLVIFSAGVRPRDQLAREAGLATGERGGVVVDERCRTEDPAVYAIGECARAADGMVYGLVAPGYEMAAAAADAIATAGDTRAAFRGADTSTKLKLLGVDVASFGDAHGRSAGCLDVVYSDSRSGVYKKLVIGQDGTLLGGVLVGDADAYGLLRPLTGSVPPAAPEQLVLPAGLAPPTALGPSALPDDAVVCNCHNVAKGAIRAAVTEQGCTGVPEVKRCTKAGTGCGSCLKVLGQLVDDELAAGGVAVDTGLCGCFAHTRQELYEIVLALRVTSYRRLLDEHGRPEARGGDGCETCKPAVASIIASLAPAIGADGYVLGGEQAALQDTNDHFLANLQRNGSYSVVPRVPGGEISPEKLIVIGEVARDFGLYTKITGGQRIDLFGARVDQLPAIWTRLVEAGFESGHAYGKALRTVKSCVGSTWCRYGVQDSVRMAIDLELRYRGLRSPHKLKSAVSGCARECAEAMGKDFGVIATANGWNLYVGGNGGATPRHADLLAQDLSDAELVRLIDRFLMFYIRTADRLERTSVWLERIEGGLAHVRDVVVHDSLGICDELETLMAAHVANYRDEWAETLGDPEKLRRFVSFVNAPGAPDPTVRFVAEREQVKPDLTILAGPVLPVRTLEGSSAS
;
A
#
# COMPACT_ATOMS: atom_id res chain seq x y z
N MET A 1 1.01 -53.79 14.72
CA MET A 1 0.47 -53.21 13.47
C MET A 1 1.45 -52.14 13.04
N SER A 2 2.12 -52.33 11.89
CA SER A 2 3.08 -51.36 11.36
C SER A 2 2.34 -50.06 11.06
N THR A 3 2.56 -49.02 11.86
CA THR A 3 1.97 -47.69 11.66
C THR A 3 2.71 -47.02 10.51
N THR A 4 2.37 -47.39 9.28
CA THR A 4 2.85 -46.68 8.09
C THR A 4 2.23 -45.29 8.08
N THR A 5 3.07 -44.26 8.21
CA THR A 5 2.70 -42.86 8.09
C THR A 5 2.06 -42.61 6.72
N GLU A 6 0.86 -42.04 6.71
CA GLU A 6 0.13 -41.69 5.49
C GLU A 6 0.98 -40.73 4.63
N THR A 7 1.01 -40.93 3.30
CA THR A 7 1.74 -40.06 2.38
C THR A 7 0.79 -39.26 1.50
N ILE A 8 0.90 -37.93 1.57
CA ILE A 8 0.19 -36.97 0.71
C ILE A 8 1.17 -36.45 -0.34
N VAL A 9 0.84 -36.61 -1.62
CA VAL A 9 1.62 -36.04 -2.73
C VAL A 9 0.84 -34.87 -3.34
N LEU A 10 1.44 -33.68 -3.33
CA LEU A 10 0.93 -32.48 -3.99
C LEU A 10 1.71 -32.26 -5.29
N ILE A 11 1.01 -32.22 -6.42
CA ILE A 11 1.59 -31.89 -7.73
C ILE A 11 1.25 -30.43 -8.07
N GLY A 12 2.25 -29.56 -8.05
CA GLY A 12 2.13 -28.13 -8.31
C GLY A 12 2.24 -27.28 -7.05
N HIS A 13 3.30 -26.47 -6.98
CA HIS A 13 3.56 -25.54 -5.86
C HIS A 13 3.33 -24.08 -6.28
N GLY A 14 2.16 -23.79 -6.85
CA GLY A 14 1.71 -22.41 -7.09
C GLY A 14 1.05 -21.80 -5.84
N MET A 15 0.47 -20.60 -5.99
CA MET A 15 -0.23 -19.90 -4.89
C MET A 15 -1.27 -20.79 -4.19
N VAL A 16 -2.07 -21.54 -4.95
CA VAL A 16 -3.09 -22.47 -4.42
C VAL A 16 -2.46 -23.67 -3.72
N GLY A 17 -1.37 -24.22 -4.27
CA GLY A 17 -0.62 -25.32 -3.65
C GLY A 17 -0.02 -24.89 -2.30
N GLN A 18 0.59 -23.71 -2.23
CA GLN A 18 1.09 -23.15 -0.98
C GLN A 18 -0.03 -22.94 0.05
N ARG A 19 -1.18 -22.38 -0.38
CA ARG A 19 -2.33 -22.22 0.49
C ARG A 19 -2.84 -23.56 1.04
N PHE A 20 -2.86 -24.60 0.21
CA PHE A 20 -3.23 -25.95 0.64
C PHE A 20 -2.29 -26.50 1.73
N LEU A 21 -0.97 -26.28 1.59
CA LEU A 21 0.00 -26.69 2.60
C LEU A 21 -0.20 -25.96 3.94
N GLU A 22 -0.52 -24.66 3.90
CA GLU A 22 -0.89 -23.88 5.10
C GLU A 22 -2.15 -24.44 5.76
N GLU A 23 -3.20 -24.72 4.99
CA GLU A 23 -4.45 -25.28 5.51
C GLU A 23 -4.26 -26.68 6.12
N LEU A 24 -3.37 -27.50 5.55
CA LEU A 24 -2.98 -28.79 6.13
C LEU A 24 -2.20 -28.64 7.45
N ALA A 25 -1.27 -27.68 7.49
CA ALA A 25 -0.47 -27.40 8.68
C ALA A 25 -1.36 -26.90 9.83
N ASP A 26 -2.27 -25.96 9.56
CA ASP A 26 -3.21 -25.40 10.52
C ASP A 26 -4.17 -26.46 11.10
N ARG A 27 -4.50 -27.49 10.31
CA ARG A 27 -5.32 -28.64 10.75
C ARG A 27 -4.50 -29.77 11.39
N GLY A 28 -3.19 -29.59 11.56
CA GLY A 28 -2.31 -30.59 12.15
C GLY A 28 -2.07 -31.85 11.29
N VAL A 29 -2.42 -31.81 10.00
CA VAL A 29 -2.25 -32.97 9.10
C VAL A 29 -0.77 -33.23 8.83
N THR A 30 0.04 -32.18 8.67
CA THR A 30 1.49 -32.30 8.43
C THR A 30 2.25 -32.95 9.60
N ALA A 31 1.67 -32.97 10.80
CA ALA A 31 2.27 -33.62 11.98
C ALA A 31 2.06 -35.15 12.00
N ARG A 32 1.11 -35.67 11.21
CA ARG A 32 0.74 -37.10 11.20
C ARG A 32 0.89 -37.79 9.83
N ALA A 33 1.07 -37.01 8.76
CA ALA A 33 1.25 -37.49 7.40
C ALA A 33 2.55 -36.92 6.81
N ARG A 34 3.23 -37.72 5.99
CA ARG A 34 4.35 -37.26 5.17
C ARG A 34 3.79 -36.48 3.98
N VAL A 35 4.28 -35.27 3.76
CA VAL A 35 3.85 -34.43 2.63
C VAL A 35 4.99 -34.27 1.64
N VAL A 36 4.76 -34.67 0.40
CA VAL A 36 5.69 -34.54 -0.72
C VAL A 36 5.12 -33.56 -1.74
N VAL A 37 5.93 -32.59 -2.16
CA VAL A 37 5.52 -31.56 -3.13
C VAL A 37 6.42 -31.64 -4.34
N LEU A 38 5.83 -31.81 -5.52
CA LEU A 38 6.52 -31.81 -6.81
C LEU A 38 6.21 -30.51 -7.55
N CYS A 39 7.23 -29.71 -7.82
CA CYS A 39 7.13 -28.45 -8.53
C CYS A 39 7.87 -28.52 -9.87
N GLU A 40 7.20 -28.06 -10.93
CA GLU A 40 7.80 -27.93 -12.27
C GLU A 40 8.79 -26.78 -12.35
N GLU A 41 8.46 -25.67 -11.70
CA GLU A 41 9.26 -24.45 -11.74
C GLU A 41 10.50 -24.60 -10.84
N PRO A 42 11.62 -23.90 -11.16
CA PRO A 42 12.88 -24.03 -10.42
C PRO A 42 12.87 -23.31 -9.07
N ARG A 43 11.69 -22.91 -8.58
CA ARG A 43 11.51 -22.18 -7.33
C ARG A 43 10.23 -22.59 -6.60
N PRO A 44 10.17 -22.34 -5.28
CA PRO A 44 8.94 -22.48 -4.50
C PRO A 44 7.84 -21.50 -4.95
N ALA A 45 6.63 -21.70 -4.42
CA ALA A 45 5.49 -20.83 -4.66
C ALA A 45 5.79 -19.34 -4.47
N TYR A 46 5.33 -18.53 -5.42
CA TYR A 46 5.41 -17.07 -5.42
C TYR A 46 4.10 -16.44 -5.88
N ASP A 47 3.94 -15.15 -5.61
CA ASP A 47 2.76 -14.38 -5.94
C ASP A 47 2.74 -14.04 -7.45
N ARG A 48 2.03 -14.89 -8.20
CA ARG A 48 1.86 -14.72 -9.64
C ARG A 48 0.90 -13.57 -9.99
N VAL A 49 0.04 -13.14 -9.07
CA VAL A 49 -0.86 -11.99 -9.30
C VAL A 49 -0.03 -10.70 -9.36
N HIS A 50 1.06 -10.62 -8.60
CA HIS A 50 1.96 -9.47 -8.60
C HIS A 50 3.18 -9.62 -9.52
N LEU A 51 3.14 -10.53 -10.50
CA LEU A 51 4.27 -10.78 -11.41
C LEU A 51 4.71 -9.51 -12.17
N THR A 52 3.76 -8.65 -12.54
CA THR A 52 4.02 -7.37 -13.21
C THR A 52 4.83 -6.39 -12.36
N SER A 53 4.83 -6.54 -11.03
CA SER A 53 5.65 -5.70 -10.15
C SER A 53 7.16 -5.91 -10.33
N TYR A 54 7.57 -7.02 -10.96
CA TYR A 54 8.95 -7.28 -11.37
C TYR A 54 9.53 -6.12 -12.19
N PHE A 55 8.79 -5.64 -13.19
CA PHE A 55 9.20 -4.51 -14.04
C PHE A 55 9.21 -3.17 -13.32
N SER A 56 8.69 -3.10 -12.09
CA SER A 56 8.76 -1.92 -11.21
C SER A 56 9.80 -2.03 -10.09
N GLY A 57 10.63 -3.08 -10.11
CA GLY A 57 11.78 -3.25 -9.21
C GLY A 57 11.63 -4.33 -8.13
N THR A 58 10.52 -5.07 -8.10
CA THR A 58 10.36 -6.22 -7.19
C THR A 58 11.21 -7.40 -7.68
N SER A 59 12.03 -7.97 -6.79
CA SER A 59 12.81 -9.17 -7.10
C SER A 59 11.96 -10.46 -7.06
N PRO A 60 12.33 -11.52 -7.79
CA PRO A 60 11.66 -12.82 -7.68
C PRO A 60 11.60 -13.36 -6.24
N GLU A 61 12.60 -13.07 -5.42
CA GLU A 61 12.67 -13.45 -4.02
C GLU A 61 11.60 -12.74 -3.17
N GLU A 62 11.33 -11.46 -3.46
CA GLU A 62 10.28 -10.68 -2.79
C GLU A 62 8.86 -11.13 -3.18
N LEU A 63 8.71 -11.82 -4.31
CA LEU A 63 7.44 -12.46 -4.70
C LEU A 63 7.20 -13.78 -3.96
N SER A 64 8.19 -14.35 -3.26
CA SER A 64 8.04 -15.64 -2.59
C SER A 64 6.87 -15.65 -1.61
N MET A 65 6.02 -16.67 -1.73
CA MET A 65 4.92 -16.91 -0.80
C MET A 65 5.26 -17.93 0.27
N LEU A 66 6.40 -18.63 0.16
CA LEU A 66 6.82 -19.61 1.15
C LEU A 66 7.48 -18.88 2.34
N PRO A 67 6.88 -18.90 3.55
CA PRO A 67 7.50 -18.28 4.71
C PRO A 67 8.83 -18.97 5.03
N ALA A 68 9.84 -18.19 5.42
CA ALA A 68 11.16 -18.73 5.75
C ALA A 68 11.05 -19.87 6.78
N GLY A 69 11.65 -21.03 6.48
CA GLY A 69 11.63 -22.22 7.34
C GLY A 69 10.31 -23.00 7.39
N PHE A 70 9.29 -22.66 6.59
CA PHE A 70 7.97 -23.31 6.67
C PHE A 70 8.02 -24.79 6.32
N ALA A 71 8.69 -25.14 5.21
CA ALA A 71 8.78 -26.53 4.77
C ALA A 71 9.49 -27.40 5.81
N GLU A 72 10.58 -26.90 6.39
CA GLU A 72 11.36 -27.58 7.43
C GLU A 72 10.56 -27.74 8.72
N ARG A 73 9.86 -26.69 9.17
CA ARG A 73 9.02 -26.74 10.39
C ARG A 73 7.89 -27.76 10.30
N HIS A 74 7.33 -27.96 9.11
CA HIS A 74 6.19 -28.86 8.90
C HIS A 74 6.58 -30.20 8.25
N GLY A 75 7.87 -30.49 8.09
CA GLY A 75 8.34 -31.77 7.53
C GLY A 75 7.89 -32.01 6.08
N ILE A 76 7.85 -30.95 5.26
CA ILE A 76 7.41 -31.00 3.87
C ILE A 76 8.62 -31.30 2.95
N ASP A 77 8.56 -32.41 2.22
CA ASP A 77 9.55 -32.78 1.22
C ASP A 77 9.28 -32.03 -0.10
N LEU A 78 9.93 -30.87 -0.29
CA LEU A 78 9.77 -30.03 -1.48
C LEU A 78 10.82 -30.35 -2.56
N TYR A 79 10.36 -30.73 -3.75
CA TYR A 79 11.20 -30.95 -4.94
C TYR A 79 10.87 -29.91 -6.01
N VAL A 80 11.79 -28.98 -6.24
CA VAL A 80 11.72 -27.96 -7.31
C VAL A 80 12.42 -28.46 -8.58
N ASP A 81 12.03 -27.91 -9.74
CA ASP A 81 12.51 -28.33 -11.07
C ASP A 81 12.32 -29.83 -11.40
N ASP A 82 11.42 -30.50 -10.70
CA ASP A 82 11.18 -31.95 -10.82
C ASP A 82 9.67 -32.25 -10.95
N PRO A 83 9.05 -31.90 -12.09
CA PRO A 83 7.63 -32.07 -12.33
C PRO A 83 7.25 -33.56 -12.31
N ALA A 84 6.02 -33.82 -11.86
CA ALA A 84 5.38 -35.10 -12.10
C ALA A 84 5.12 -35.30 -13.61
N VAL A 85 5.50 -36.47 -14.13
CA VAL A 85 5.33 -36.84 -15.54
C VAL A 85 4.38 -38.01 -15.77
N ALA A 86 4.09 -38.80 -14.72
CA ALA A 86 3.13 -39.88 -14.81
C ALA A 86 2.48 -40.16 -13.45
N VAL A 87 1.22 -40.59 -13.47
CA VAL A 87 0.46 -41.06 -12.29
C VAL A 87 -0.11 -42.44 -12.60
N ASP A 88 0.34 -43.45 -11.85
CA ASP A 88 -0.27 -44.79 -11.84
C ASP A 88 -1.22 -44.90 -10.65
N ARG A 89 -2.53 -44.82 -10.93
CA ARG A 89 -3.57 -44.89 -9.90
C ARG A 89 -3.72 -46.28 -9.30
N ALA A 90 -3.47 -47.34 -10.08
CA ALA A 90 -3.59 -48.71 -9.60
C ALA A 90 -2.48 -49.03 -8.60
N ALA A 91 -1.25 -48.61 -8.90
CA ALA A 91 -0.11 -48.73 -7.99
C ALA A 91 -0.09 -47.64 -6.89
N ARG A 92 -0.85 -46.55 -7.08
CA ARG A 92 -0.79 -45.29 -6.30
C ARG A 92 0.61 -44.70 -6.25
N VAL A 93 1.20 -44.48 -7.41
CA VAL A 93 2.56 -43.96 -7.56
C VAL A 93 2.57 -42.76 -8.51
N VAL A 94 3.26 -41.70 -8.12
CA VAL A 94 3.63 -40.58 -9.00
C VAL A 94 5.09 -40.74 -9.40
N THR A 95 5.38 -40.59 -10.69
CA THR A 95 6.75 -40.57 -11.22
C THR A 95 7.12 -39.14 -11.61
N ALA A 96 8.25 -38.65 -11.09
CA ALA A 96 8.82 -37.35 -11.44
C ALA A 96 9.78 -37.44 -12.63
N ARG A 97 10.08 -36.32 -13.27
CA ARG A 97 10.99 -36.24 -14.44
C ARG A 97 12.38 -36.79 -14.15
N SER A 98 12.88 -36.65 -12.92
CA SER A 98 14.14 -37.23 -12.47
C SER A 98 14.16 -38.77 -12.43
N GLY A 99 13.01 -39.43 -12.61
CA GLY A 99 12.82 -40.86 -12.45
C GLY A 99 12.51 -41.30 -11.02
N ARG A 100 12.46 -40.36 -10.05
CA ARG A 100 12.00 -40.64 -8.69
C ARG A 100 10.53 -41.05 -8.70
N THR A 101 10.20 -42.01 -7.86
CA THR A 101 8.83 -42.49 -7.67
C THR A 101 8.37 -42.25 -6.23
N PHE A 102 7.12 -41.81 -6.10
CA PHE A 102 6.50 -41.46 -4.82
C PHE A 102 5.18 -42.20 -4.70
N ARG A 103 5.10 -43.13 -3.75
CA ARG A 103 3.84 -43.78 -3.39
C ARG A 103 2.97 -42.78 -2.61
N TYR A 104 1.66 -42.77 -2.87
CA TYR A 104 0.72 -41.90 -2.18
C TYR A 104 -0.46 -42.69 -1.58
N ASP A 105 -0.97 -42.18 -0.47
CA ASP A 105 -2.28 -42.52 0.06
C ASP A 105 -3.32 -41.50 -0.41
N THR A 106 -2.91 -40.23 -0.48
CA THR A 106 -3.68 -39.10 -1.03
C THR A 106 -2.86 -38.35 -2.08
N LEU A 107 -3.45 -38.08 -3.25
CA LEU A 107 -2.86 -37.28 -4.32
C LEU A 107 -3.67 -35.99 -4.53
N VAL A 108 -2.98 -34.85 -4.61
CA VAL A 108 -3.62 -33.55 -4.87
C VAL A 108 -3.01 -32.93 -6.12
N LEU A 109 -3.84 -32.71 -7.14
CA LEU A 109 -3.48 -32.02 -8.37
C LEU A 109 -3.73 -30.52 -8.21
N ALA A 110 -2.66 -29.74 -8.16
CA ALA A 110 -2.67 -28.28 -8.12
C ALA A 110 -1.83 -27.71 -9.29
N THR A 111 -1.95 -28.35 -10.46
CA THR A 111 -1.14 -28.09 -11.66
C THR A 111 -1.46 -26.76 -12.35
N GLY A 112 -2.54 -26.08 -11.93
CA GLY A 112 -2.93 -24.78 -12.46
C GLY A 112 -3.30 -24.81 -13.95
N SER A 113 -2.93 -23.76 -14.67
CA SER A 113 -3.22 -23.59 -16.09
C SER A 113 -1.98 -23.20 -16.89
N ALA A 114 -2.01 -23.46 -18.20
CA ALA A 114 -1.02 -23.04 -19.18
C ALA A 114 -1.56 -21.91 -20.06
N PRO A 115 -0.72 -20.96 -20.51
CA PRO A 115 -1.13 -19.94 -21.48
C PRO A 115 -1.67 -20.56 -22.76
N PHE A 116 -2.76 -20.01 -23.28
CA PHE A 116 -3.28 -20.37 -24.59
C PHE A 116 -2.57 -19.55 -25.67
N VAL A 117 -1.80 -20.24 -26.52
CA VAL A 117 -1.19 -19.64 -27.71
C VAL A 117 -2.04 -20.01 -28.94
N PRO A 118 -2.66 -19.02 -29.63
CA PRO A 118 -3.44 -19.27 -30.84
C PRO A 118 -2.63 -20.04 -31.91
N PRO A 119 -3.27 -20.92 -32.70
CA PRO A 119 -2.59 -21.72 -33.72
C PRO A 119 -2.33 -20.90 -35.00
N VAL A 120 -1.60 -19.79 -34.87
CA VAL A 120 -1.20 -18.93 -36.00
C VAL A 120 0.17 -19.35 -36.53
N PRO A 121 0.42 -19.31 -37.86
CA PRO A 121 1.76 -19.53 -38.42
C PRO A 121 2.79 -18.55 -37.83
N GLY A 122 4.01 -19.04 -37.60
CA GLY A 122 5.11 -18.24 -37.03
C GLY A 122 5.02 -17.98 -35.52
N ARG A 123 4.04 -18.54 -34.80
CA ARG A 123 3.92 -18.37 -33.34
C ARG A 123 5.13 -18.85 -32.52
N ASP A 124 5.94 -19.74 -33.09
CA ASP A 124 7.12 -20.34 -32.46
C ASP A 124 8.43 -19.65 -32.90
N SER A 125 8.35 -18.53 -33.62
CA SER A 125 9.51 -17.73 -34.06
C SER A 125 10.26 -17.12 -32.88
N THR A 126 11.55 -16.82 -33.08
CA THR A 126 12.38 -16.15 -32.05
C THR A 126 11.83 -14.75 -31.79
N GLY A 127 11.59 -14.41 -30.52
CA GLY A 127 10.90 -13.16 -30.12
C GLY A 127 9.42 -13.32 -29.80
N CYS A 128 8.86 -14.52 -29.92
CA CYS A 128 7.54 -14.88 -29.40
C CYS A 128 7.63 -15.42 -27.97
N PHE A 129 6.83 -14.85 -27.05
CA PHE A 129 6.80 -15.19 -25.63
C PHE A 129 5.37 -15.41 -25.14
N VAL A 130 5.26 -16.05 -23.98
CA VAL A 130 4.05 -16.05 -23.15
C VAL A 130 4.31 -15.22 -21.89
N TYR A 131 3.26 -14.87 -21.15
CA TYR A 131 3.38 -14.08 -19.93
C TYR A 131 2.73 -14.81 -18.75
N ARG A 132 3.50 -15.59 -17.99
CA ARG A 132 2.95 -16.41 -16.91
C ARG A 132 3.88 -16.64 -15.73
N THR A 133 5.14 -16.95 -15.97
CA THR A 133 6.14 -17.35 -14.96
C THR A 133 7.22 -16.29 -14.76
N VAL A 134 8.02 -16.42 -13.71
CA VAL A 134 9.21 -15.58 -13.53
C VAL A 134 10.22 -15.82 -14.66
N GLU A 135 10.38 -17.06 -15.14
CA GLU A 135 11.21 -17.36 -16.33
C GLU A 135 10.75 -16.58 -17.56
N ASP A 136 9.43 -16.51 -17.77
CA ASP A 136 8.87 -15.81 -18.92
C ASP A 136 9.21 -14.31 -18.88
N VAL A 137 9.03 -13.66 -17.72
CA VAL A 137 9.33 -12.22 -17.60
C VAL A 137 10.83 -11.93 -17.68
N LEU A 138 11.68 -12.81 -17.18
CA LEU A 138 13.14 -12.72 -17.34
C LEU A 138 13.54 -12.84 -18.82
N ALA A 139 12.95 -13.78 -19.55
CA ALA A 139 13.20 -13.97 -20.98
C ALA A 139 12.72 -12.76 -21.80
N ILE A 140 11.53 -12.23 -21.48
CA ILE A 140 10.98 -11.01 -22.10
C ILE A 140 11.89 -9.81 -21.83
N GLU A 141 12.30 -9.57 -20.59
CA GLU A 141 13.19 -8.45 -20.24
C GLU A 141 14.54 -8.56 -20.96
N ALA A 142 15.11 -9.76 -21.03
CA ALA A 142 16.37 -10.00 -21.72
C ALA A 142 16.26 -9.67 -23.22
N TYR A 143 15.20 -10.13 -23.88
CA TYR A 143 14.96 -9.90 -25.30
C TYR A 143 14.59 -8.46 -25.62
N ALA A 144 13.82 -7.82 -24.74
CA ALA A 144 13.32 -6.45 -24.92
C ALA A 144 14.44 -5.40 -25.01
N LYS A 145 15.66 -5.69 -24.52
CA LYS A 145 16.81 -4.77 -24.57
C LYS A 145 17.21 -4.36 -25.99
N ASP A 146 17.01 -5.27 -26.95
CA ASP A 146 17.38 -5.08 -28.35
C ASP A 146 16.14 -4.88 -29.26
N ALA A 147 14.95 -4.74 -28.66
CA ALA A 147 13.68 -4.55 -29.36
C ALA A 147 13.19 -3.09 -29.26
N ALA A 148 12.52 -2.60 -30.29
CA ALA A 148 11.91 -1.27 -30.30
C ALA A 148 10.38 -1.33 -30.23
N THR A 149 9.78 -2.38 -30.81
CA THR A 149 8.32 -2.50 -30.93
C THR A 149 7.83 -3.86 -30.44
N GLY A 150 6.78 -3.85 -29.61
CA GLY A 150 6.18 -5.05 -29.04
C GLY A 150 4.68 -5.17 -29.34
N VAL A 151 4.20 -6.38 -29.60
CA VAL A 151 2.77 -6.69 -29.77
C VAL A 151 2.31 -7.63 -28.67
N VAL A 152 1.21 -7.30 -27.99
CA VAL A 152 0.53 -8.19 -27.07
C VAL A 152 -0.76 -8.71 -27.70
N VAL A 153 -0.85 -10.03 -27.87
CA VAL A 153 -2.03 -10.72 -28.38
C VAL A 153 -2.95 -11.06 -27.21
N GLY A 154 -4.05 -10.33 -27.11
CA GLY A 154 -5.04 -10.41 -26.04
C GLY A 154 -5.11 -9.10 -25.25
N GLY A 155 -6.30 -8.51 -25.21
CA GLY A 155 -6.65 -7.28 -24.47
C GLY A 155 -7.44 -7.56 -23.19
N GLY A 156 -7.25 -8.74 -22.58
CA GLY A 156 -7.73 -9.08 -21.24
C GLY A 156 -6.81 -8.56 -20.14
N LEU A 157 -7.10 -8.93 -18.88
CA LEU A 157 -6.33 -8.52 -17.69
C LEU A 157 -4.81 -8.68 -17.85
N LEU A 158 -4.35 -9.92 -18.06
CA LEU A 158 -2.91 -10.21 -18.21
C LEU A 158 -2.29 -9.56 -19.45
N GLY A 159 -3.07 -9.38 -20.52
CA GLY A 159 -2.60 -8.77 -21.74
C GLY A 159 -2.35 -7.27 -21.58
N LEU A 160 -3.24 -6.58 -20.86
CA LEU A 160 -3.05 -5.17 -20.51
C LEU A 160 -1.89 -4.97 -19.55
N GLU A 161 -1.68 -5.90 -18.61
CA GLU A 161 -0.49 -5.88 -17.75
C GLU A 161 0.81 -6.10 -18.54
N ALA A 162 0.85 -7.10 -19.43
CA ALA A 162 2.00 -7.34 -20.31
C ALA A 162 2.28 -6.14 -21.23
N ALA A 163 1.25 -5.47 -21.74
CA ALA A 163 1.41 -4.26 -22.53
C ALA A 163 2.01 -3.11 -21.70
N GLY A 164 1.62 -3.01 -20.42
CA GLY A 164 2.24 -2.11 -19.46
C GLY A 164 3.72 -2.40 -19.22
N ALA A 165 4.07 -3.69 -19.08
CA ALA A 165 5.44 -4.13 -18.91
C ALA A 165 6.31 -3.74 -20.12
N LEU A 166 5.87 -4.04 -21.35
CA LEU A 166 6.60 -3.68 -22.57
C LEU A 166 6.79 -2.17 -22.71
N ARG A 167 5.75 -1.38 -22.41
CA ARG A 167 5.85 0.08 -22.35
C ARG A 167 6.85 0.54 -21.28
N GLY A 168 6.83 -0.07 -20.10
CA GLY A 168 7.78 0.20 -19.00
C GLY A 168 9.23 -0.07 -19.38
N LEU A 169 9.46 -1.08 -20.23
CA LEU A 169 10.76 -1.41 -20.83
C LEU A 169 11.15 -0.47 -21.99
N GLY A 170 10.28 0.46 -22.39
CA GLY A 170 10.56 1.47 -23.40
C GLY A 170 10.11 1.13 -24.83
N LEU A 171 9.38 0.03 -25.04
CA LEU A 171 8.93 -0.39 -26.37
C LEU A 171 7.67 0.35 -26.81
N ALA A 172 7.61 0.70 -28.10
CA ALA A 172 6.36 1.06 -28.76
C ALA A 172 5.45 -0.17 -28.74
N THR A 173 4.29 -0.07 -28.07
CA THR A 173 3.52 -1.26 -27.73
C THR A 173 2.13 -1.24 -28.35
N HIS A 174 1.80 -2.33 -29.04
CA HIS A 174 0.51 -2.60 -29.65
C HIS A 174 -0.24 -3.69 -28.88
N ILE A 175 -1.56 -3.55 -28.77
CA ILE A 175 -2.46 -4.56 -28.23
C ILE A 175 -3.37 -5.03 -29.36
N VAL A 176 -3.43 -6.34 -29.59
CA VAL A 176 -4.31 -6.98 -30.59
C VAL A 176 -5.34 -7.81 -29.84
N GLU A 177 -6.60 -7.39 -29.88
CA GLU A 177 -7.72 -8.05 -29.24
C GLU A 177 -8.75 -8.49 -30.28
N PHE A 178 -9.03 -9.80 -30.28
CA PHE A 178 -10.00 -10.41 -31.18
C PHE A 178 -11.42 -9.89 -30.95
N ASN A 179 -11.79 -9.67 -29.69
CA ASN A 179 -13.08 -9.10 -29.32
C ASN A 179 -13.17 -7.63 -29.75
N PRO A 180 -14.39 -7.09 -29.96
CA PRO A 180 -14.57 -5.70 -30.38
C PRO A 180 -14.12 -4.66 -29.33
N ARG A 181 -13.74 -5.09 -28.12
CA ARG A 181 -13.31 -4.24 -27.01
C ARG A 181 -12.33 -4.95 -26.09
N LEU A 182 -11.54 -4.16 -25.38
CA LEU A 182 -10.68 -4.61 -24.28
C LEU A 182 -11.54 -5.17 -23.13
N MET A 183 -11.01 -6.15 -22.39
CA MET A 183 -11.64 -6.77 -21.23
C MET A 183 -13.10 -7.21 -21.48
N ALA A 184 -13.38 -7.79 -22.65
CA ALA A 184 -14.75 -8.09 -23.10
C ALA A 184 -15.57 -8.99 -22.14
N LEU A 185 -14.89 -9.75 -21.26
CA LEU A 185 -15.52 -10.55 -20.21
C LEU A 185 -15.99 -9.69 -19.01
N GLN A 186 -15.28 -8.62 -18.67
CA GLN A 186 -15.53 -7.79 -17.49
C GLN A 186 -16.30 -6.51 -17.82
N VAL A 187 -16.04 -5.88 -18.96
CA VAL A 187 -16.63 -4.58 -19.31
C VAL A 187 -17.57 -4.69 -20.50
N ASP A 188 -18.58 -3.83 -20.49
CA ASP A 188 -19.51 -3.65 -21.59
C ASP A 188 -18.94 -2.67 -22.64
N GLU A 189 -19.75 -2.29 -23.62
CA GLU A 189 -19.32 -1.43 -24.73
C GLU A 189 -18.89 -0.03 -24.27
N GLY A 190 -19.64 0.57 -23.35
CA GLY A 190 -19.32 1.89 -22.78
C GLY A 190 -18.04 1.86 -21.95
N GLY A 191 -17.91 0.88 -21.05
CA GLY A 191 -16.70 0.68 -20.26
C GLY A 191 -15.48 0.36 -21.13
N GLY A 192 -15.65 -0.44 -22.18
CA GLY A 192 -14.60 -0.76 -23.15
C GLY A 192 -14.11 0.47 -23.93
N THR A 193 -15.02 1.37 -24.30
CA THR A 193 -14.68 2.64 -24.97
C THR A 193 -13.88 3.57 -24.06
N ALA A 194 -14.32 3.70 -22.79
CA ALA A 194 -13.60 4.50 -21.79
C ALA A 194 -12.20 3.92 -21.53
N LEU A 195 -12.10 2.60 -21.34
CA LEU A 195 -10.84 1.91 -21.10
C LEU A 195 -9.88 2.07 -22.29
N ARG A 196 -10.36 1.86 -23.52
CA ARG A 196 -9.55 2.04 -24.73
C ARG A 196 -8.93 3.43 -24.80
N ARG A 197 -9.72 4.48 -24.59
CA ARG A 197 -9.23 5.86 -24.62
C ARG A 197 -8.15 6.10 -23.57
N THR A 198 -8.36 5.60 -22.36
CA THR A 198 -7.39 5.76 -21.28
C THR A 198 -6.08 5.02 -21.59
N VAL A 199 -6.16 3.81 -22.15
CA VAL A 199 -5.00 3.03 -22.61
C VAL A 199 -4.26 3.73 -23.76
N GLU A 200 -4.98 4.26 -24.74
CA GLU A 200 -4.39 5.00 -25.87
C GLU A 200 -3.71 6.30 -25.42
N ASN A 201 -4.30 7.03 -24.46
CA ASN A 201 -3.69 8.21 -23.86
C ASN A 201 -2.37 7.93 -23.11
N MET A 202 -2.12 6.67 -22.74
CA MET A 202 -0.85 6.25 -22.15
C MET A 202 0.24 6.00 -23.20
N GLY A 203 -0.09 6.07 -24.50
CA GLY A 203 0.82 5.83 -25.61
C GLY A 203 0.83 4.39 -26.12
N LEU A 204 -0.18 3.59 -25.77
CA LEU A 204 -0.38 2.24 -26.28
C LEU A 204 -1.29 2.28 -27.51
N VAL A 205 -1.05 1.43 -28.50
CA VAL A 205 -1.89 1.37 -29.71
C VAL A 205 -2.83 0.16 -29.61
N VAL A 206 -4.13 0.39 -29.69
CA VAL A 206 -5.15 -0.66 -29.48
C VAL A 206 -5.82 -1.03 -30.81
N HIS A 207 -5.75 -2.32 -31.14
CA HIS A 207 -6.44 -2.95 -32.28
C HIS A 207 -7.50 -3.91 -31.74
N THR A 208 -8.78 -3.58 -31.86
CA THR A 208 -9.90 -4.44 -31.42
C THR A 208 -10.69 -4.97 -32.61
N GLY A 209 -11.37 -6.09 -32.42
CA GLY A 209 -12.16 -6.75 -33.47
C GLY A 209 -11.29 -7.45 -34.52
N VAL A 210 -9.99 -7.61 -34.25
CA VAL A 210 -9.01 -8.18 -35.16
C VAL A 210 -8.15 -9.21 -34.44
N GLY A 211 -7.89 -10.33 -35.09
CA GLY A 211 -6.99 -11.38 -34.60
C GLY A 211 -5.66 -11.38 -35.35
N GLY A 212 -4.61 -11.91 -34.75
CA GLY A 212 -3.40 -12.26 -35.49
C GLY A 212 -3.69 -13.37 -36.48
N GLN A 213 -3.31 -13.17 -37.74
CA GLN A 213 -3.43 -14.16 -38.82
C GLN A 213 -2.10 -14.91 -39.00
N GLU A 214 -0.97 -14.21 -38.96
CA GLU A 214 0.37 -14.75 -39.15
C GLU A 214 1.40 -13.89 -38.42
N ILE A 215 2.41 -14.52 -37.82
CA ILE A 215 3.63 -13.85 -37.35
C ILE A 215 4.67 -13.94 -38.46
N THR A 216 5.11 -12.78 -38.97
CA THR A 216 6.18 -12.71 -39.97
C THR A 216 7.54 -12.76 -39.28
N ALA A 217 8.49 -13.48 -39.88
CA ALA A 217 9.85 -13.60 -39.39
C ALA A 217 10.87 -13.30 -40.49
N GLY A 218 12.05 -12.82 -40.09
CA GLY A 218 13.20 -12.60 -40.96
C GLY A 218 13.94 -13.88 -41.31
N ASP A 219 14.99 -13.76 -42.12
CA ASP A 219 15.84 -14.89 -42.55
C ASP A 219 16.55 -15.60 -41.38
N ASP A 220 16.75 -14.89 -40.26
CA ASP A 220 17.30 -15.40 -39.00
C ASP A 220 16.26 -16.09 -38.09
N GLY A 221 14.99 -16.10 -38.51
CA GLY A 221 13.87 -16.67 -37.76
C GLY A 221 13.35 -15.79 -36.62
N ALA A 222 13.81 -14.53 -36.51
CA ALA A 222 13.31 -13.56 -35.54
C ALA A 222 12.05 -12.86 -36.04
N VAL A 223 11.13 -12.52 -35.14
CA VAL A 223 9.89 -11.81 -35.47
C VAL A 223 10.20 -10.44 -36.08
N THR A 224 9.51 -10.11 -37.18
CA THR A 224 9.56 -8.79 -37.84
C THR A 224 8.20 -8.07 -37.85
N GLY A 225 7.12 -8.77 -37.50
CA GLY A 225 5.78 -8.22 -37.49
C GLY A 225 4.67 -9.26 -37.42
N MET A 226 3.44 -8.77 -37.49
CA MET A 226 2.21 -9.56 -37.45
C MET A 226 1.23 -9.08 -38.52
N VAL A 227 0.69 -10.02 -39.30
CA VAL A 227 -0.46 -9.80 -40.18
C VAL A 227 -1.74 -9.99 -39.37
N LEU A 228 -2.66 -9.03 -39.46
CA LEU A 228 -3.95 -9.07 -38.77
C LEU A 228 -5.04 -9.59 -39.70
N SER A 229 -6.13 -10.08 -39.10
CA SER A 229 -7.26 -10.70 -39.81
C SER A 229 -8.03 -9.75 -40.74
N ASP A 230 -7.84 -8.44 -40.61
CA ASP A 230 -8.38 -7.42 -41.52
C ASP A 230 -7.45 -7.10 -42.71
N GLY A 231 -6.31 -7.79 -42.80
CA GLY A 231 -5.28 -7.61 -43.82
C GLY A 231 -4.26 -6.51 -43.51
N SER A 232 -4.41 -5.78 -42.40
CA SER A 232 -3.41 -4.82 -41.95
C SER A 232 -2.18 -5.52 -41.36
N THR A 233 -1.07 -4.80 -41.23
CA THR A 233 0.19 -5.33 -40.68
C THR A 233 0.73 -4.41 -39.58
N VAL A 234 1.30 -5.03 -38.54
CA VAL A 234 1.95 -4.35 -37.43
C VAL A 234 3.40 -4.78 -37.40
N ALA A 235 4.34 -3.85 -37.56
CA ALA A 235 5.76 -4.12 -37.35
C ALA A 235 6.00 -4.43 -35.87
N ALA A 236 6.78 -5.46 -35.58
CA ALA A 236 7.04 -5.90 -34.21
C ALA A 236 8.36 -6.68 -34.15
N ASP A 237 9.14 -6.43 -33.11
CA ASP A 237 10.36 -7.19 -32.83
C ASP A 237 10.09 -8.28 -31.78
N LEU A 238 9.03 -8.10 -30.99
CA LEU A 238 8.63 -8.96 -29.88
C LEU A 238 7.11 -9.17 -29.87
N VAL A 239 6.65 -10.41 -29.66
CA VAL A 239 5.23 -10.76 -29.51
C VAL A 239 4.99 -11.47 -28.19
N ILE A 240 4.02 -11.02 -27.40
CA ILE A 240 3.54 -11.71 -26.20
C ILE A 240 2.15 -12.28 -26.45
N PHE A 241 1.99 -13.58 -26.24
CA PHE A 241 0.69 -14.24 -26.26
C PHE A 241 0.04 -14.24 -24.87
N SER A 242 -1.09 -13.55 -24.75
CA SER A 242 -1.95 -13.48 -23.57
C SER A 242 -3.43 -13.67 -23.95
N ALA A 243 -3.73 -14.70 -24.75
CA ALA A 243 -5.06 -14.99 -25.27
C ALA A 243 -5.92 -15.87 -24.34
N GLY A 244 -5.65 -15.83 -23.03
CA GLY A 244 -6.29 -16.64 -22.00
C GLY A 244 -5.47 -17.86 -21.59
N VAL A 245 -6.05 -18.73 -20.75
CA VAL A 245 -5.38 -19.91 -20.20
C VAL A 245 -6.20 -21.19 -20.40
N ARG A 246 -5.56 -22.34 -20.24
CA ARG A 246 -6.19 -23.68 -20.29
C ARG A 246 -5.75 -24.52 -19.08
N PRO A 247 -6.67 -25.25 -18.43
CA PRO A 247 -6.31 -26.17 -17.34
C PRO A 247 -5.19 -27.14 -17.73
N ARG A 248 -4.21 -27.36 -16.84
CA ARG A 248 -3.18 -28.39 -17.02
C ARG A 248 -3.70 -29.73 -16.50
N ASP A 249 -4.61 -30.33 -17.26
CA ASP A 249 -5.31 -31.59 -16.92
C ASP A 249 -4.69 -32.84 -17.55
N GLN A 250 -3.55 -32.70 -18.23
CA GLN A 250 -2.88 -33.78 -18.97
C GLN A 250 -2.59 -35.01 -18.08
N LEU A 251 -1.97 -34.81 -16.92
CA LEU A 251 -1.68 -35.90 -15.97
C LEU A 251 -2.95 -36.64 -15.53
N ALA A 252 -4.06 -35.91 -15.33
CA ALA A 252 -5.31 -36.51 -14.94
C ALA A 252 -5.92 -37.34 -16.08
N ARG A 253 -5.89 -36.80 -17.31
CA ARG A 253 -6.38 -37.49 -18.51
C ARG A 253 -5.60 -38.77 -18.79
N GLU A 254 -4.28 -38.72 -18.72
CA GLU A 254 -3.39 -39.87 -18.91
C GLU A 254 -3.56 -40.91 -17.78
N ALA A 255 -3.88 -40.47 -16.56
CA ALA A 255 -4.26 -41.32 -15.45
C ALA A 255 -5.73 -41.82 -15.53
N GLY A 256 -6.48 -41.50 -16.59
CA GLY A 256 -7.86 -41.95 -16.77
C GLY A 256 -8.85 -41.38 -15.75
N LEU A 257 -8.59 -40.19 -15.21
CA LEU A 257 -9.56 -39.43 -14.40
C LEU A 257 -10.49 -38.65 -15.33
N ALA A 258 -11.76 -38.49 -14.93
CA ALA A 258 -12.71 -37.66 -15.64
C ALA A 258 -12.23 -36.20 -15.81
N THR A 259 -12.25 -35.71 -17.05
CA THR A 259 -11.95 -34.31 -17.41
C THR A 259 -13.11 -33.69 -18.19
N GLY A 260 -13.35 -32.39 -18.03
CA GLY A 260 -14.39 -31.66 -18.78
C GLY A 260 -14.09 -31.56 -20.28
N GLU A 261 -15.13 -31.33 -21.10
CA GLU A 261 -15.00 -31.19 -22.57
C GLU A 261 -14.06 -30.03 -22.99
N ARG A 262 -14.03 -28.96 -22.19
CA ARG A 262 -13.13 -27.80 -22.39
C ARG A 262 -11.86 -27.87 -21.52
N GLY A 263 -11.58 -29.05 -20.97
CA GLY A 263 -10.51 -29.31 -20.02
C GLY A 263 -10.93 -29.11 -18.55
N GLY A 264 -10.01 -29.51 -17.66
CA GLY A 264 -10.14 -29.42 -16.21
C GLY A 264 -10.59 -30.73 -15.57
N VAL A 265 -9.96 -31.09 -14.45
CA VAL A 265 -10.23 -32.32 -13.70
C VAL A 265 -11.57 -32.19 -12.98
N VAL A 266 -12.49 -33.12 -13.23
CA VAL A 266 -13.84 -33.07 -12.63
C VAL A 266 -13.75 -33.40 -11.15
N VAL A 267 -14.28 -32.51 -10.31
CA VAL A 267 -14.32 -32.70 -8.85
C VAL A 267 -15.69 -32.43 -8.25
N ASP A 268 -15.97 -33.09 -7.12
CA ASP A 268 -17.12 -32.80 -6.27
C ASP A 268 -16.93 -31.51 -5.44
N GLU A 269 -17.92 -31.16 -4.60
CA GLU A 269 -17.86 -29.94 -3.76
C GLU A 269 -16.73 -29.98 -2.72
N ARG A 270 -16.10 -31.13 -2.49
CA ARG A 270 -14.95 -31.31 -1.59
C ARG A 270 -13.63 -31.30 -2.35
N CYS A 271 -13.67 -30.91 -3.63
CA CYS A 271 -12.56 -30.92 -4.56
C CYS A 271 -11.96 -32.32 -4.81
N ARG A 272 -12.76 -33.38 -4.59
CA ARG A 272 -12.35 -34.78 -4.77
C ARG A 272 -12.84 -35.30 -6.12
N THR A 273 -12.01 -36.10 -6.79
CA THR A 273 -12.37 -36.75 -8.06
C THR A 273 -13.24 -37.99 -7.81
N GLU A 274 -13.59 -38.72 -8.88
CA GLU A 274 -14.23 -40.04 -8.76
C GLU A 274 -13.33 -41.08 -8.05
N ASP A 275 -12.01 -40.87 -8.07
CA ASP A 275 -11.07 -41.64 -7.27
C ASP A 275 -11.00 -41.03 -5.86
N PRO A 276 -11.40 -41.75 -4.81
CA PRO A 276 -11.46 -41.20 -3.46
C PRO A 276 -10.09 -40.84 -2.88
N ALA A 277 -8.99 -41.32 -3.49
CA ALA A 277 -7.62 -40.97 -3.11
C ALA A 277 -7.07 -39.75 -3.86
N VAL A 278 -7.82 -39.16 -4.80
CA VAL A 278 -7.32 -38.08 -5.67
C VAL A 278 -8.22 -36.84 -5.60
N TYR A 279 -7.59 -35.69 -5.39
CA TYR A 279 -8.19 -34.36 -5.35
C TYR A 279 -7.61 -33.47 -6.46
N ALA A 280 -8.35 -32.44 -6.86
CA ALA A 280 -7.83 -31.38 -7.71
C ALA A 280 -8.31 -30.01 -7.25
N ILE A 281 -7.42 -29.03 -7.18
CA ILE A 281 -7.68 -27.68 -6.65
C ILE A 281 -7.09 -26.59 -7.54
N GLY A 282 -7.70 -25.41 -7.53
CA GLY A 282 -7.26 -24.27 -8.34
C GLY A 282 -7.63 -24.39 -9.82
N GLU A 283 -6.88 -23.72 -10.70
CA GLU A 283 -7.25 -23.57 -12.12
C GLU A 283 -7.25 -24.88 -12.93
N CYS A 284 -6.67 -25.96 -12.41
CA CYS A 284 -6.74 -27.28 -13.07
C CYS A 284 -8.05 -28.01 -12.79
N ALA A 285 -8.83 -27.59 -11.79
CA ALA A 285 -10.06 -28.23 -11.37
C ALA A 285 -11.27 -27.64 -12.08
N ARG A 286 -12.17 -28.52 -12.53
CA ARG A 286 -13.54 -28.20 -12.93
C ARG A 286 -14.45 -28.50 -11.75
N ALA A 287 -14.92 -27.44 -11.10
CA ALA A 287 -15.74 -27.51 -9.90
C ALA A 287 -17.13 -28.13 -10.15
N ALA A 288 -17.85 -28.40 -9.06
CA ALA A 288 -19.15 -29.08 -9.09
C ALA A 288 -20.25 -28.31 -9.87
N ASP A 289 -20.15 -26.98 -9.92
CA ASP A 289 -21.00 -26.10 -10.74
C ASP A 289 -20.64 -26.13 -12.25
N GLY A 290 -19.63 -26.90 -12.61
CA GLY A 290 -19.15 -27.10 -13.97
C GLY A 290 -18.14 -26.06 -14.46
N MET A 291 -17.74 -25.12 -13.61
CA MET A 291 -16.83 -24.02 -13.96
C MET A 291 -15.37 -24.34 -13.65
N VAL A 292 -14.48 -23.74 -14.44
CA VAL A 292 -13.05 -23.64 -14.16
C VAL A 292 -12.77 -22.20 -13.78
N TYR A 293 -12.26 -21.99 -12.57
CA TYR A 293 -12.00 -20.65 -12.04
C TYR A 293 -10.57 -20.21 -12.32
N GLY A 294 -10.41 -19.14 -13.11
CA GLY A 294 -9.12 -18.47 -13.38
C GLY A 294 -8.79 -17.36 -12.37
N LEU A 295 -9.14 -17.54 -11.10
CA LEU A 295 -8.99 -16.55 -10.03
C LEU A 295 -8.37 -17.21 -8.79
N VAL A 296 -7.56 -16.44 -8.05
CA VAL A 296 -6.85 -16.94 -6.87
C VAL A 296 -7.78 -17.27 -5.69
N ALA A 297 -8.77 -16.42 -5.42
CA ALA A 297 -9.65 -16.57 -4.27
C ALA A 297 -10.48 -17.87 -4.32
N PRO A 298 -11.15 -18.22 -5.43
CA PRO A 298 -11.78 -19.54 -5.57
C PRO A 298 -10.80 -20.70 -5.37
N GLY A 299 -9.56 -20.56 -5.86
CA GLY A 299 -8.51 -21.57 -5.64
C GLY A 299 -8.15 -21.75 -4.16
N TYR A 300 -8.13 -20.68 -3.36
CA TYR A 300 -7.90 -20.77 -1.92
C TYR A 300 -9.07 -21.43 -1.18
N GLU A 301 -10.31 -21.17 -1.59
CA GLU A 301 -11.49 -21.85 -1.05
C GLU A 301 -11.47 -23.35 -1.39
N MET A 302 -11.08 -23.71 -2.61
CA MET A 302 -10.86 -25.11 -3.00
C MET A 302 -9.76 -25.77 -2.16
N ALA A 303 -8.64 -25.07 -1.92
CA ALA A 303 -7.56 -25.58 -1.07
C ALA A 303 -8.04 -25.84 0.37
N ALA A 304 -8.81 -24.92 0.95
CA ALA A 304 -9.39 -25.08 2.28
C ALA A 304 -10.38 -26.26 2.33
N ALA A 305 -11.27 -26.40 1.33
CA ALA A 305 -12.23 -27.49 1.26
C ALA A 305 -11.53 -28.87 1.12
N ALA A 306 -10.50 -28.97 0.28
CA ALA A 306 -9.72 -30.20 0.11
C ALA A 306 -8.95 -30.56 1.39
N ALA A 307 -8.28 -29.58 2.01
CA ALA A 307 -7.53 -29.79 3.26
C ALA A 307 -8.45 -30.25 4.40
N ASP A 308 -9.66 -29.69 4.48
CA ASP A 308 -10.65 -30.09 5.47
C ASP A 308 -11.20 -31.50 5.24
N ALA A 309 -11.47 -31.86 3.98
CA ALA A 309 -11.87 -33.20 3.61
C ALA A 309 -10.77 -34.24 3.93
N ILE A 310 -9.50 -33.90 3.72
CA ILE A 310 -8.36 -34.78 4.05
C ILE A 310 -8.19 -34.89 5.57
N ALA A 311 -8.31 -33.79 6.31
CA ALA A 311 -8.16 -33.78 7.76
C ALA A 311 -9.23 -34.65 8.47
N THR A 312 -10.45 -34.67 7.94
CA THR A 312 -11.62 -35.37 8.52
C THR A 312 -11.89 -36.75 7.91
N ALA A 313 -11.00 -37.25 7.03
CA ALA A 313 -11.23 -38.47 6.24
C ALA A 313 -12.57 -38.47 5.48
N GLY A 314 -13.02 -37.28 5.05
CA GLY A 314 -14.23 -37.07 4.27
C GLY A 314 -15.52 -36.81 5.08
N ASP A 315 -15.47 -36.82 6.41
CA ASP A 315 -16.62 -36.55 7.30
C ASP A 315 -16.80 -35.04 7.60
N THR A 316 -16.79 -34.22 6.54
CA THR A 316 -16.95 -32.76 6.64
C THR A 316 -18.18 -32.22 5.92
N ARG A 317 -18.66 -31.06 6.42
CA ARG A 317 -19.66 -30.19 5.82
C ARG A 317 -19.05 -29.07 4.96
N ALA A 318 -17.73 -28.86 5.00
CA ALA A 318 -17.06 -27.87 4.16
C ALA A 318 -17.21 -28.24 2.68
N ALA A 319 -17.64 -27.29 1.86
CA ALA A 319 -17.99 -27.50 0.46
C ALA A 319 -17.73 -26.23 -0.35
N PHE A 320 -16.99 -26.36 -1.45
CA PHE A 320 -16.88 -25.35 -2.49
C PHE A 320 -18.04 -25.52 -3.48
N ARG A 321 -18.95 -24.54 -3.49
CA ARG A 321 -20.19 -24.57 -4.30
C ARG A 321 -20.16 -23.64 -5.52
N GLY A 322 -18.99 -23.06 -5.80
CA GLY A 322 -18.79 -22.00 -6.78
C GLY A 322 -18.36 -20.70 -6.12
N ALA A 323 -17.99 -19.71 -6.93
CA ALA A 323 -17.48 -18.43 -6.45
C ALA A 323 -17.97 -17.24 -7.28
N ASP A 324 -18.04 -16.09 -6.61
CA ASP A 324 -18.31 -14.80 -7.24
C ASP A 324 -17.14 -14.41 -8.16
N THR A 325 -17.45 -14.06 -9.42
CA THR A 325 -16.47 -13.64 -10.43
C THR A 325 -16.30 -12.12 -10.50
N SER A 326 -16.94 -11.39 -9.58
CA SER A 326 -16.75 -9.96 -9.40
C SER A 326 -15.28 -9.62 -9.21
N THR A 327 -14.80 -8.58 -9.90
CA THR A 327 -13.39 -8.19 -9.90
C THR A 327 -13.27 -6.68 -9.76
N LYS A 328 -12.28 -6.22 -9.00
CA LYS A 328 -11.78 -4.84 -9.00
C LYS A 328 -10.29 -4.90 -9.25
N LEU A 329 -9.84 -4.26 -10.31
CA LEU A 329 -8.52 -4.37 -10.89
C LEU A 329 -7.97 -2.97 -11.11
N LYS A 330 -6.65 -2.83 -10.92
CA LYS A 330 -5.94 -1.60 -11.29
C LYS A 330 -4.98 -1.93 -12.42
N LEU A 331 -5.35 -1.51 -13.62
CA LEU A 331 -4.65 -1.83 -14.86
C LEU A 331 -3.98 -0.58 -15.39
N LEU A 332 -2.64 -0.57 -15.45
CA LEU A 332 -1.88 0.58 -15.96
C LEU A 332 -2.17 1.90 -15.22
N GLY A 333 -2.63 1.82 -13.96
CA GLY A 333 -3.08 2.99 -13.19
C GLY A 333 -4.55 3.35 -13.36
N VAL A 334 -5.33 2.61 -14.16
CA VAL A 334 -6.79 2.76 -14.33
C VAL A 334 -7.52 1.78 -13.42
N ASP A 335 -8.46 2.27 -12.63
CA ASP A 335 -9.35 1.40 -11.86
C ASP A 335 -10.49 0.87 -12.74
N VAL A 336 -10.65 -0.46 -12.77
CA VAL A 336 -11.71 -1.17 -13.47
C VAL A 336 -12.37 -2.14 -12.50
N ALA A 337 -13.70 -2.11 -12.40
CA ALA A 337 -14.44 -3.08 -11.61
C ALA A 337 -15.69 -3.57 -12.33
N SER A 338 -16.02 -4.84 -12.09
CA SER A 338 -17.22 -5.50 -12.59
C SER A 338 -17.80 -6.36 -11.46
N PHE A 339 -19.11 -6.36 -11.30
CA PHE A 339 -19.78 -7.20 -10.32
C PHE A 339 -21.17 -7.64 -10.78
N GLY A 340 -21.62 -8.78 -10.26
CA GLY A 340 -22.93 -9.36 -10.59
C GLY A 340 -23.14 -9.55 -12.10
N ASP A 341 -24.36 -9.31 -12.56
CA ASP A 341 -24.73 -9.28 -13.98
C ASP A 341 -24.31 -7.97 -14.66
N ALA A 342 -23.00 -7.73 -14.74
CA ALA A 342 -22.42 -6.51 -15.30
C ALA A 342 -22.80 -6.24 -16.77
N HIS A 343 -23.17 -7.28 -17.52
CA HIS A 343 -23.55 -7.19 -18.93
C HIS A 343 -25.06 -7.06 -19.15
N GLY A 344 -25.88 -7.11 -18.10
CA GLY A 344 -27.34 -7.03 -18.25
C GLY A 344 -27.94 -8.18 -19.05
N ARG A 345 -27.55 -9.42 -18.71
CA ARG A 345 -28.09 -10.64 -19.34
C ARG A 345 -29.45 -11.05 -18.78
N SER A 346 -29.77 -10.60 -17.57
CA SER A 346 -31.04 -10.84 -16.91
C SER A 346 -32.19 -10.25 -17.72
N ALA A 347 -33.22 -11.06 -17.98
CA ALA A 347 -34.35 -10.63 -18.80
C ALA A 347 -35.08 -9.43 -18.18
N GLY A 348 -35.27 -8.38 -18.98
CA GLY A 348 -35.99 -7.18 -18.58
C GLY A 348 -35.21 -6.23 -17.66
N CYS A 349 -33.89 -6.41 -17.51
CA CYS A 349 -33.06 -5.46 -16.77
C CYS A 349 -32.99 -4.08 -17.45
N LEU A 350 -32.67 -3.07 -16.65
CA LEU A 350 -32.51 -1.66 -17.03
C LEU A 350 -31.10 -1.19 -16.68
N ASP A 351 -30.57 -0.26 -17.46
CA ASP A 351 -29.24 0.31 -17.22
C ASP A 351 -29.34 1.75 -16.69
N VAL A 352 -28.52 2.06 -15.69
CA VAL A 352 -28.28 3.42 -15.20
C VAL A 352 -26.81 3.76 -15.38
N VAL A 353 -26.53 4.76 -16.22
CA VAL A 353 -25.18 5.03 -16.74
C VAL A 353 -24.75 6.47 -16.47
N TYR A 354 -23.52 6.63 -16.00
CA TYR A 354 -22.77 7.88 -16.00
C TYR A 354 -21.50 7.72 -16.85
N SER A 355 -21.24 8.68 -17.75
CA SER A 355 -20.09 8.65 -18.64
C SER A 355 -19.50 10.05 -18.80
N ASP A 356 -18.27 10.24 -18.31
CA ASP A 356 -17.47 11.44 -18.56
C ASP A 356 -16.26 11.08 -19.42
N SER A 357 -16.43 11.34 -20.70
CA SER A 357 -15.43 11.12 -21.74
C SER A 357 -14.12 11.89 -21.52
N ARG A 358 -14.14 13.03 -20.85
CA ARG A 358 -12.96 13.88 -20.65
C ARG A 358 -12.09 13.37 -19.51
N SER A 359 -12.72 12.96 -18.40
CA SER A 359 -12.00 12.38 -17.25
C SER A 359 -11.72 10.88 -17.42
N GLY A 360 -12.31 10.22 -18.42
CA GLY A 360 -12.13 8.79 -18.66
C GLY A 360 -12.95 7.92 -17.72
N VAL A 361 -14.00 8.47 -17.11
CA VAL A 361 -14.86 7.78 -16.13
C VAL A 361 -16.10 7.22 -16.81
N TYR A 362 -16.38 5.94 -16.56
CA TYR A 362 -17.62 5.27 -16.96
C TYR A 362 -18.15 4.44 -15.79
N LYS A 363 -19.42 4.61 -15.45
CA LYS A 363 -20.10 3.86 -14.39
C LYS A 363 -21.46 3.40 -14.90
N LYS A 364 -21.76 2.12 -14.75
CA LYS A 364 -23.06 1.52 -15.07
C LYS A 364 -23.53 0.64 -13.92
N LEU A 365 -24.80 0.77 -13.57
CA LEU A 365 -25.52 -0.19 -12.75
C LEU A 365 -26.59 -0.88 -13.59
N VAL A 366 -26.74 -2.18 -13.39
CA VAL A 366 -27.78 -3.01 -13.99
C VAL A 366 -28.84 -3.26 -12.94
N ILE A 367 -30.08 -2.87 -13.22
CA ILE A 367 -31.20 -2.85 -12.27
C ILE A 367 -32.34 -3.74 -12.79
N GLY A 368 -32.91 -4.56 -11.92
CA GLY A 368 -34.10 -5.37 -12.21
C GLY A 368 -35.36 -4.50 -12.31
N GLN A 369 -36.44 -5.04 -12.90
CA GLN A 369 -37.72 -4.31 -13.01
C GLN A 369 -38.32 -3.93 -11.65
N ASP A 370 -37.96 -4.67 -10.61
CA ASP A 370 -38.34 -4.49 -9.22
C ASP A 370 -37.43 -3.50 -8.46
N GLY A 371 -36.41 -2.93 -9.12
CA GLY A 371 -35.43 -2.03 -8.52
C GLY A 371 -34.22 -2.73 -7.91
N THR A 372 -34.12 -4.06 -7.99
CA THR A 372 -32.99 -4.84 -7.45
C THR A 372 -31.70 -4.56 -8.22
N LEU A 373 -30.57 -4.32 -7.55
CA LEU A 373 -29.26 -4.21 -8.20
C LEU A 373 -28.78 -5.58 -8.62
N LEU A 374 -28.63 -5.80 -9.92
CA LEU A 374 -28.22 -7.07 -10.50
C LEU A 374 -26.70 -7.12 -10.76
N GLY A 375 -26.06 -5.97 -10.98
CA GLY A 375 -24.63 -5.87 -11.24
C GLY A 375 -24.19 -4.47 -11.67
N GLY A 376 -22.94 -4.34 -12.12
CA GLY A 376 -22.42 -3.08 -12.63
C GLY A 376 -21.00 -3.13 -13.18
N VAL A 377 -20.63 -2.07 -13.89
CA VAL A 377 -19.31 -1.83 -14.51
C VAL A 377 -18.82 -0.45 -14.08
N LEU A 378 -17.60 -0.36 -13.56
CA LEU A 378 -16.94 0.88 -13.16
C LEU A 378 -15.57 0.96 -13.85
N VAL A 379 -15.27 2.06 -14.54
CA VAL A 379 -14.00 2.31 -15.24
C VAL A 379 -13.54 3.73 -14.95
N GLY A 380 -12.27 3.92 -14.63
CA GLY A 380 -11.66 5.22 -14.31
C GLY A 380 -11.90 5.67 -12.86
N ASP A 381 -13.08 5.36 -12.30
CA ASP A 381 -13.40 5.52 -10.87
C ASP A 381 -14.21 4.30 -10.40
N ALA A 382 -13.58 3.47 -9.57
CA ALA A 382 -14.19 2.29 -8.96
C ALA A 382 -14.25 2.37 -7.43
N ASP A 383 -14.29 3.56 -6.83
CA ASP A 383 -14.32 3.73 -5.37
C ASP A 383 -15.62 3.17 -4.77
N ALA A 384 -16.73 3.35 -5.48
CA ALA A 384 -18.05 2.86 -5.08
C ALA A 384 -18.17 1.31 -5.11
N TYR A 385 -17.22 0.59 -5.71
CA TYR A 385 -17.27 -0.88 -5.82
C TYR A 385 -17.51 -1.59 -4.48
N GLY A 386 -16.82 -1.15 -3.41
CA GLY A 386 -16.91 -1.77 -2.10
C GLY A 386 -18.29 -1.64 -1.45
N LEU A 387 -19.05 -0.59 -1.81
CA LEU A 387 -20.42 -0.39 -1.38
C LEU A 387 -21.43 -1.10 -2.29
N LEU A 388 -21.21 -1.04 -3.61
CA LEU A 388 -22.17 -1.52 -4.61
C LEU A 388 -22.20 -3.03 -4.75
N ARG A 389 -21.04 -3.69 -4.78
CA ARG A 389 -20.96 -5.14 -4.99
C ARG A 389 -21.77 -5.91 -3.93
N PRO A 390 -21.68 -5.64 -2.62
CA PRO A 390 -22.47 -6.38 -1.64
C PRO A 390 -23.98 -6.09 -1.68
N LEU A 391 -24.42 -5.03 -2.35
CA LEU A 391 -25.84 -4.75 -2.56
C LEU A 391 -26.45 -5.56 -3.73
N THR A 392 -25.63 -6.30 -4.48
CA THR A 392 -26.11 -7.16 -5.56
C THR A 392 -27.14 -8.17 -5.04
N GLY A 393 -28.29 -8.25 -5.69
CA GLY A 393 -29.43 -9.08 -5.28
C GLY A 393 -30.40 -8.41 -4.31
N SER A 394 -30.17 -7.13 -3.94
CA SER A 394 -31.09 -6.32 -3.13
C SER A 394 -31.46 -5.00 -3.82
N VAL A 395 -32.56 -4.38 -3.41
CA VAL A 395 -32.93 -3.03 -3.86
C VAL A 395 -32.01 -2.02 -3.17
N PRO A 396 -31.22 -1.22 -3.92
CA PRO A 396 -30.33 -0.25 -3.30
C PRO A 396 -31.11 0.76 -2.45
N PRO A 397 -30.55 1.18 -1.31
CA PRO A 397 -31.20 2.11 -0.39
C PRO A 397 -31.25 3.57 -0.90
N ALA A 398 -30.79 3.83 -2.13
CA ALA A 398 -30.94 5.09 -2.83
C ALA A 398 -31.21 4.88 -4.32
N ALA A 399 -31.71 5.93 -4.96
CA ALA A 399 -31.98 5.91 -6.39
C ALA A 399 -30.69 5.60 -7.17
N PRO A 400 -30.68 4.62 -8.10
CA PRO A 400 -29.47 4.19 -8.80
C PRO A 400 -28.69 5.33 -9.50
N GLU A 401 -29.36 6.38 -9.96
CA GLU A 401 -28.73 7.55 -10.56
C GLU A 401 -27.81 8.31 -9.59
N GLN A 402 -28.14 8.33 -8.29
CA GLN A 402 -27.29 8.95 -7.27
C GLN A 402 -26.02 8.13 -7.00
N LEU A 403 -26.07 6.83 -7.26
CA LEU A 403 -24.97 5.90 -7.00
C LEU A 403 -23.90 5.92 -8.11
N VAL A 404 -24.24 6.43 -9.31
CA VAL A 404 -23.29 6.57 -10.44
C VAL A 404 -22.77 7.99 -10.61
N LEU A 405 -23.42 9.01 -10.05
CA LEU A 405 -23.00 10.39 -10.20
C LEU A 405 -21.75 10.72 -9.35
N PRO A 406 -20.86 11.63 -9.81
CA PRO A 406 -19.75 12.13 -9.00
C PRO A 406 -20.24 12.87 -7.75
N ALA A 407 -19.44 12.80 -6.68
CA ALA A 407 -19.68 13.55 -5.45
C ALA A 407 -19.79 15.06 -5.75
N GLY A 408 -20.87 15.69 -5.29
CA GLY A 408 -21.16 17.12 -5.50
C GLY A 408 -22.20 17.45 -6.59
N LEU A 409 -22.62 16.48 -7.40
CA LEU A 409 -23.70 16.64 -8.40
C LEU A 409 -25.05 16.04 -7.98
N ALA A 410 -25.08 15.34 -6.83
CA ALA A 410 -26.29 14.82 -6.18
C ALA A 410 -26.29 15.23 -4.69
N PRO A 411 -27.47 15.41 -4.06
CA PRO A 411 -27.54 15.61 -2.61
C PRO A 411 -26.87 14.43 -1.89
N PRO A 412 -26.20 14.66 -0.74
CA PRO A 412 -25.40 13.64 -0.08
C PRO A 412 -26.27 12.45 0.30
N THR A 413 -26.11 11.35 -0.42
CA THR A 413 -26.74 10.09 -0.08
C THR A 413 -25.99 9.50 1.11
N ALA A 414 -26.60 9.54 2.30
CA ALA A 414 -26.05 8.94 3.51
C ALA A 414 -26.15 7.41 3.45
N LEU A 415 -25.27 6.78 2.67
CA LEU A 415 -25.11 5.32 2.61
C LEU A 415 -23.73 4.94 3.14
N GLY A 416 -23.64 4.92 4.47
CA GLY A 416 -22.47 4.39 5.18
C GLY A 416 -22.42 2.86 5.15
N PRO A 417 -21.28 2.25 5.51
CA PRO A 417 -21.11 0.80 5.65
C PRO A 417 -22.16 0.11 6.53
N SER A 418 -22.76 0.82 7.48
CA SER A 418 -23.88 0.36 8.31
C SER A 418 -25.11 -0.07 7.52
N ALA A 419 -25.32 0.42 6.29
CA ALA A 419 -26.45 0.00 5.44
C ALA A 419 -26.26 -1.36 4.75
N LEU A 420 -25.08 -1.99 4.83
CA LEU A 420 -24.81 -3.29 4.21
C LEU A 420 -25.54 -4.44 4.94
N PRO A 421 -25.97 -5.52 4.24
CA PRO A 421 -26.52 -6.71 4.87
C PRO A 421 -25.44 -7.52 5.62
N ASP A 422 -25.83 -8.41 6.54
CA ASP A 422 -24.88 -9.15 7.40
C ASP A 422 -23.98 -10.13 6.65
N ASP A 423 -24.49 -10.72 5.58
CA ASP A 423 -23.74 -11.63 4.71
C ASP A 423 -22.82 -10.91 3.73
N ALA A 424 -22.88 -9.57 3.66
CA ALA A 424 -21.99 -8.76 2.82
C ALA A 424 -20.52 -9.01 3.16
N VAL A 425 -19.75 -9.53 2.22
CA VAL A 425 -18.30 -9.72 2.38
C VAL A 425 -17.59 -8.37 2.38
N VAL A 426 -17.05 -7.98 3.55
CA VAL A 426 -16.30 -6.74 3.76
C VAL A 426 -14.81 -6.94 3.48
N CYS A 427 -14.22 -8.08 3.86
CA CYS A 427 -12.82 -8.39 3.58
C CYS A 427 -12.71 -9.58 2.60
N ASN A 428 -12.44 -9.30 1.33
CA ASN A 428 -12.27 -10.34 0.30
C ASN A 428 -11.06 -11.23 0.52
N CYS A 429 -9.94 -10.65 0.97
CA CYS A 429 -8.69 -11.37 1.14
C CYS A 429 -8.77 -12.49 2.20
N HIS A 430 -9.73 -12.40 3.13
CA HIS A 430 -9.97 -13.40 4.19
C HIS A 430 -11.43 -13.87 4.27
N ASN A 431 -12.25 -13.54 3.26
CA ASN A 431 -13.68 -13.80 3.17
C ASN A 431 -14.49 -13.46 4.45
N VAL A 432 -14.28 -12.26 5.02
CA VAL A 432 -14.97 -11.84 6.25
C VAL A 432 -16.21 -11.01 5.93
N ALA A 433 -17.37 -11.48 6.38
CA ALA A 433 -18.66 -10.79 6.23
C ALA A 433 -18.89 -9.69 7.30
N LYS A 434 -19.77 -8.72 7.01
CA LYS A 434 -20.18 -7.67 7.96
C LYS A 434 -20.69 -8.28 9.27
N GLY A 435 -21.50 -9.33 9.20
CA GLY A 435 -22.05 -10.02 10.37
C GLY A 435 -20.98 -10.59 11.28
N ALA A 436 -19.84 -11.04 10.72
CA ALA A 436 -18.70 -11.49 11.52
C ALA A 436 -17.98 -10.32 12.22
N ILE A 437 -17.89 -9.16 11.55
CA ILE A 437 -17.36 -7.92 12.15
C ILE A 437 -18.29 -7.43 13.26
N ARG A 438 -19.60 -7.39 13.00
CA ARG A 438 -20.60 -7.04 14.02
C ARG A 438 -20.53 -8.00 15.20
N ALA A 439 -20.55 -9.31 14.97
CA ALA A 439 -20.44 -10.30 16.05
C ALA A 439 -19.13 -10.14 16.84
N ALA A 440 -18.02 -9.80 16.19
CA ALA A 440 -16.77 -9.47 16.90
C ALA A 440 -16.94 -8.29 17.86
N VAL A 441 -17.69 -7.26 17.46
CA VAL A 441 -17.99 -6.08 18.29
C VAL A 441 -19.03 -6.42 19.38
N THR A 442 -20.18 -7.00 19.01
CA THR A 442 -21.34 -7.17 19.89
C THR A 442 -21.26 -8.40 20.80
N GLU A 443 -20.67 -9.50 20.33
CA GLU A 443 -20.63 -10.78 21.07
C GLU A 443 -19.24 -11.06 21.67
N GLN A 444 -18.18 -10.60 21.01
CA GLN A 444 -16.80 -10.85 21.44
C GLN A 444 -16.13 -9.63 22.08
N GLY A 445 -16.86 -8.52 22.20
CA GLY A 445 -16.42 -7.32 22.93
C GLY A 445 -15.24 -6.58 22.30
N CYS A 446 -15.03 -6.71 20.99
CA CYS A 446 -14.00 -5.94 20.30
C CYS A 446 -14.40 -4.46 20.24
N THR A 447 -13.52 -3.59 20.75
CA THR A 447 -13.78 -2.14 20.87
C THR A 447 -12.99 -1.29 19.88
N GLY A 448 -12.27 -1.93 18.94
CA GLY A 448 -11.52 -1.22 17.92
C GLY A 448 -11.02 -2.11 16.79
N VAL A 449 -10.64 -1.47 15.68
CA VAL A 449 -10.13 -2.13 14.47
C VAL A 449 -8.98 -3.13 14.73
N PRO A 450 -7.97 -2.85 15.58
CA PRO A 450 -6.91 -3.83 15.86
C PRO A 450 -7.39 -5.12 16.53
N GLU A 451 -8.45 -5.05 17.34
CA GLU A 451 -9.03 -6.21 18.01
C GLU A 451 -9.88 -7.03 17.04
N VAL A 452 -10.71 -6.35 16.23
CA VAL A 452 -11.47 -7.00 15.16
C VAL A 452 -10.55 -7.64 14.12
N LYS A 453 -9.42 -7.02 13.78
CA LYS A 453 -8.36 -7.62 12.93
C LYS A 453 -7.87 -8.95 13.50
N ARG A 454 -7.62 -9.02 14.81
CA ARG A 454 -7.10 -10.21 15.48
C ARG A 454 -8.15 -11.32 15.53
N CYS A 455 -9.40 -10.94 15.81
CA CYS A 455 -10.54 -11.83 15.92
C CYS A 455 -10.93 -12.42 14.55
N THR A 456 -11.06 -11.57 13.53
CA THR A 456 -11.69 -11.94 12.25
C THR A 456 -10.70 -12.11 11.09
N LYS A 457 -9.43 -11.72 11.27
CA LYS A 457 -8.42 -11.53 10.21
C LYS A 457 -8.76 -10.42 9.19
N ALA A 458 -9.90 -9.74 9.29
CA ALA A 458 -10.30 -8.68 8.36
C ALA A 458 -9.25 -7.57 8.32
N GLY A 459 -8.75 -7.23 7.12
CA GLY A 459 -7.76 -6.16 6.94
C GLY A 459 -6.32 -6.53 7.26
N THR A 460 -6.00 -7.83 7.41
CA THR A 460 -4.62 -8.34 7.57
C THR A 460 -3.97 -8.81 6.26
N GLY A 461 -4.75 -8.92 5.17
CA GLY A 461 -4.25 -9.22 3.82
C GLY A 461 -3.94 -7.94 3.03
N CYS A 462 -4.69 -7.72 1.94
CA CYS A 462 -4.53 -6.57 1.03
C CYS A 462 -4.87 -5.17 1.59
N GLY A 463 -5.50 -5.09 2.77
CA GLY A 463 -5.82 -3.81 3.43
C GLY A 463 -6.95 -2.96 2.79
N SER A 464 -7.55 -3.39 1.68
CA SER A 464 -8.59 -2.63 0.96
C SER A 464 -9.85 -2.35 1.77
N CYS A 465 -10.16 -3.18 2.76
CA CYS A 465 -11.36 -3.07 3.59
C CYS A 465 -11.17 -2.19 4.84
N LEU A 466 -9.98 -1.63 5.11
CA LEU A 466 -9.68 -0.98 6.39
C LEU A 466 -10.55 0.24 6.71
N LYS A 467 -10.87 1.05 5.69
CA LYS A 467 -11.73 2.22 5.85
C LYS A 467 -13.17 1.83 6.23
N VAL A 468 -13.73 0.86 5.49
CA VAL A 468 -15.07 0.31 5.72
C VAL A 468 -15.15 -0.41 7.07
N LEU A 469 -14.09 -1.16 7.42
CA LEU A 469 -13.96 -1.85 8.70
C LEU A 469 -13.96 -0.89 9.89
N GLY A 470 -13.22 0.22 9.82
CA GLY A 470 -13.23 1.24 10.88
C GLY A 470 -14.62 1.79 11.12
N GLN A 471 -15.28 2.22 10.05
CA GLN A 471 -16.60 2.82 10.15
C GLN A 471 -17.68 1.83 10.63
N LEU A 472 -17.60 0.55 10.23
CA LEU A 472 -18.49 -0.49 10.78
C LEU A 472 -18.27 -0.70 12.28
N VAL A 473 -17.02 -0.72 12.74
CA VAL A 473 -16.73 -0.89 14.17
C VAL A 473 -17.29 0.28 14.97
N ASP A 474 -17.10 1.50 14.50
CA ASP A 474 -17.60 2.71 15.15
C ASP A 474 -19.14 2.76 15.16
N ASP A 475 -19.78 2.44 14.04
CA ASP A 475 -21.25 2.42 13.90
C ASP A 475 -21.90 1.36 14.82
N GLU A 476 -21.33 0.14 14.88
CA GLU A 476 -21.88 -0.96 15.71
C GLU A 476 -21.65 -0.72 17.20
N LEU A 477 -20.52 -0.12 17.60
CA LEU A 477 -20.30 0.32 18.99
C LEU A 477 -21.33 1.37 19.41
N ALA A 478 -21.58 2.37 18.56
CA ALA A 478 -22.59 3.39 18.81
C ALA A 478 -24.02 2.80 18.89
N ALA A 479 -24.36 1.86 18.01
CA ALA A 479 -25.66 1.18 18.00
C ALA A 479 -25.88 0.30 19.25
N GLY A 480 -24.82 -0.30 19.80
CA GLY A 480 -24.85 -1.07 21.04
C GLY A 480 -25.04 -0.23 22.31
N GLY A 481 -25.23 1.08 22.19
CA GLY A 481 -25.33 2.00 23.33
C GLY A 481 -24.01 2.13 24.10
N VAL A 482 -22.91 1.63 23.54
CA VAL A 482 -21.56 1.90 24.04
C VAL A 482 -21.25 3.31 23.56
N ALA A 483 -21.20 4.26 24.49
CA ALA A 483 -20.68 5.58 24.18
C ALA A 483 -19.27 5.38 23.60
N VAL A 484 -19.12 5.62 22.30
CA VAL A 484 -17.81 5.58 21.65
C VAL A 484 -16.99 6.65 22.34
N ASP A 485 -16.02 6.20 23.12
CA ASP A 485 -15.14 7.09 23.84
C ASP A 485 -14.33 7.87 22.81
N THR A 486 -14.74 9.11 22.54
CA THR A 486 -14.02 10.04 21.67
C THR A 486 -12.83 10.68 22.37
N GLY A 487 -12.60 10.32 23.63
CA GLY A 487 -11.43 10.72 24.39
C GLY A 487 -10.14 10.32 23.70
N LEU A 488 -9.10 11.13 23.88
CA LEU A 488 -7.80 10.93 23.25
C LEU A 488 -7.22 9.53 23.50
N CYS A 489 -7.44 8.98 24.70
CA CYS A 489 -7.03 7.63 25.10
C CYS A 489 -7.65 7.24 26.46
N GLY A 490 -7.32 6.06 26.97
CA GLY A 490 -7.70 5.62 28.32
C GLY A 490 -7.21 6.50 29.48
N CYS A 491 -6.41 7.54 29.24
CA CYS A 491 -6.03 8.53 30.26
C CYS A 491 -6.91 9.79 30.24
N PHE A 492 -7.47 10.18 29.09
CA PHE A 492 -8.22 11.43 28.92
C PHE A 492 -9.53 11.17 28.19
N ALA A 493 -10.65 11.58 28.80
CA ALA A 493 -11.97 11.57 28.16
C ALA A 493 -12.19 12.72 27.16
N HIS A 494 -11.23 13.64 27.08
CA HIS A 494 -11.27 14.79 26.21
C HIS A 494 -10.56 14.45 24.90
N THR A 495 -11.12 14.93 23.79
CA THR A 495 -10.48 14.93 22.47
C THR A 495 -9.19 15.77 22.49
N ARG A 496 -8.33 15.63 21.46
CA ARG A 496 -7.15 16.50 21.31
C ARG A 496 -7.53 17.99 21.28
N GLN A 497 -8.62 18.32 20.58
CA GLN A 497 -9.11 19.69 20.42
C GLN A 497 -9.52 20.30 21.77
N GLU A 498 -10.30 19.56 22.56
CA GLU A 498 -10.69 19.99 23.90
C GLU A 498 -9.48 20.15 24.82
N LEU A 499 -8.50 19.25 24.75
CA LEU A 499 -7.25 19.38 25.52
C LEU A 499 -6.45 20.62 25.10
N TYR A 500 -6.45 20.97 23.81
CA TYR A 500 -5.84 22.22 23.32
C TYR A 500 -6.50 23.44 23.96
N GLU A 501 -7.83 23.50 23.94
CA GLU A 501 -8.59 24.61 24.55
C GLU A 501 -8.39 24.68 26.07
N ILE A 502 -8.37 23.54 26.77
CA ILE A 502 -8.10 23.47 28.21
C ILE A 502 -6.72 24.04 28.53
N VAL A 503 -5.68 23.60 27.80
CA VAL A 503 -4.31 24.05 28.02
C VAL A 503 -4.19 25.57 27.78
N LEU A 504 -4.80 26.07 26.71
CA LEU A 504 -4.80 27.50 26.38
C LEU A 504 -5.54 28.33 27.42
N ALA A 505 -6.79 27.97 27.72
CA ALA A 505 -7.69 28.73 28.59
C ALA A 505 -7.21 28.75 30.06
N LEU A 506 -6.74 27.61 30.57
CA LEU A 506 -6.29 27.47 31.96
C LEU A 506 -4.78 27.68 32.13
N ARG A 507 -4.07 27.99 31.03
CA ARG A 507 -2.61 28.17 30.96
C ARG A 507 -1.87 27.03 31.65
N VAL A 508 -2.17 25.80 31.24
CA VAL A 508 -1.58 24.59 31.83
C VAL A 508 -0.20 24.35 31.23
N THR A 509 0.86 24.55 32.02
CA THR A 509 2.25 24.52 31.53
C THR A 509 2.95 23.18 31.65
N SER A 510 2.33 22.17 32.26
CA SER A 510 2.94 20.86 32.56
C SER A 510 1.97 19.70 32.35
N TYR A 511 2.49 18.55 31.93
CA TYR A 511 1.69 17.36 31.65
C TYR A 511 1.07 16.78 32.91
N ARG A 512 1.83 16.67 34.01
CA ARG A 512 1.34 16.17 35.29
C ARG A 512 0.13 16.96 35.78
N ARG A 513 0.20 18.30 35.75
CA ARG A 513 -0.96 19.14 36.10
C ARG A 513 -2.18 18.84 35.22
N LEU A 514 -1.99 18.73 33.91
CA LEU A 514 -3.10 18.42 32.99
C LEU A 514 -3.72 17.05 33.30
N LEU A 515 -2.88 16.04 33.55
CA LEU A 515 -3.32 14.68 33.87
C LEU A 515 -4.04 14.62 35.23
N ASP A 516 -3.53 15.31 36.25
CA ASP A 516 -4.09 15.33 37.59
C ASP A 516 -5.45 16.06 37.64
N GLU A 517 -5.58 17.17 36.90
CA GLU A 517 -6.80 18.00 36.89
C GLU A 517 -7.87 17.45 35.93
N HIS A 518 -7.47 16.98 34.74
CA HIS A 518 -8.39 16.66 33.63
C HIS A 518 -8.32 15.20 33.13
N GLY A 519 -7.40 14.40 33.66
CA GLY A 519 -7.35 12.96 33.39
C GLY A 519 -8.52 12.21 34.01
N ARG A 520 -8.77 11.01 33.48
CA ARG A 520 -9.71 10.05 34.08
C ARG A 520 -9.25 9.68 35.50
N PRO A 521 -10.16 9.38 36.44
CA PRO A 521 -9.82 9.09 37.82
C PRO A 521 -8.70 8.07 38.00
N GLU A 522 -8.66 7.04 37.15
CA GLU A 522 -7.68 5.94 37.19
C GLU A 522 -6.29 6.35 36.70
N ALA A 523 -6.19 7.44 35.93
CA ALA A 523 -4.95 7.91 35.33
C ALA A 523 -4.29 9.07 36.12
N ARG A 524 -5.04 9.74 37.01
CA ARG A 524 -4.53 10.83 37.86
C ARG A 524 -3.41 10.33 38.78
N GLY A 525 -2.36 11.12 38.95
CA GLY A 525 -1.17 10.76 39.73
C GLY A 525 -0.25 9.72 39.07
N GLY A 526 -0.60 9.21 37.89
CA GLY A 526 0.21 8.27 37.11
C GLY A 526 1.14 8.94 36.09
N ASP A 527 1.72 8.12 35.20
CA ASP A 527 2.62 8.58 34.14
C ASP A 527 1.92 8.79 32.79
N GLY A 528 0.67 8.33 32.64
CA GLY A 528 -0.05 8.32 31.36
C GLY A 528 0.45 7.29 30.35
N CYS A 529 0.06 7.43 29.07
CA CYS A 529 0.34 6.44 28.02
C CYS A 529 1.07 7.01 26.79
N GLU A 530 1.49 6.12 25.90
CA GLU A 530 2.19 6.45 24.64
C GLU A 530 1.39 7.32 23.67
N THR A 531 0.06 7.39 23.80
CA THR A 531 -0.79 8.25 22.97
C THR A 531 -0.85 9.69 23.48
N CYS A 532 -1.10 9.89 24.78
CA CYS A 532 -1.35 11.23 25.31
C CYS A 532 -0.07 12.02 25.58
N LYS A 533 1.03 11.36 25.95
CA LYS A 533 2.33 12.03 26.17
C LYS A 533 2.77 12.90 24.98
N PRO A 534 2.98 12.35 23.76
CA PRO A 534 3.43 13.14 22.63
C PRO A 534 2.37 14.14 22.15
N ALA A 535 1.08 13.81 22.26
CA ALA A 535 0.01 14.71 21.87
C ALA A 535 -0.03 15.97 22.75
N VAL A 536 0.03 15.81 24.08
CA VAL A 536 0.06 16.93 25.03
C VAL A 536 1.37 17.70 24.95
N ALA A 537 2.51 17.02 24.78
CA ALA A 537 3.79 17.68 24.54
C ALA A 537 3.74 18.60 23.32
N SER A 538 3.15 18.13 22.22
CA SER A 538 2.93 18.96 21.03
C SER A 538 2.02 20.16 21.30
N ILE A 539 0.93 19.98 22.06
CA ILE A 539 0.00 21.08 22.41
C ILE A 539 0.74 22.14 23.23
N ILE A 540 1.38 21.74 24.32
CA ILE A 540 2.12 22.64 25.20
C ILE A 540 3.23 23.36 24.42
N ALA A 541 4.01 22.64 23.61
CA ALA A 541 5.08 23.25 22.80
C ALA A 541 4.53 24.27 21.79
N SER A 542 3.41 23.99 21.13
CA SER A 542 2.78 24.93 20.18
C SER A 542 2.20 26.18 20.84
N LEU A 543 1.87 26.11 22.13
CA LEU A 543 1.28 27.18 22.91
C LEU A 543 2.26 27.86 23.89
N ALA A 544 3.50 27.36 24.00
CA ALA A 544 4.37 27.62 25.13
C ALA A 544 4.55 29.11 25.46
N PRO A 545 4.84 30.00 24.48
CA PRO A 545 4.94 31.43 24.75
C PRO A 545 3.64 32.04 25.30
N ALA A 546 2.48 31.60 24.79
CA ALA A 546 1.18 32.15 25.15
C ALA A 546 0.71 31.73 26.55
N ILE A 547 1.10 30.52 26.99
CA ILE A 547 0.76 29.99 28.32
C ILE A 547 1.87 30.20 29.36
N GLY A 548 3.03 30.74 28.97
CA GLY A 548 4.18 30.97 29.85
C GLY A 548 4.97 29.70 30.20
N ALA A 549 4.97 28.70 29.32
CA ALA A 549 5.84 27.53 29.46
C ALA A 549 7.21 27.80 28.81
N ASP A 550 8.26 27.11 29.28
CA ASP A 550 9.63 27.23 28.75
C ASP A 550 9.73 26.87 27.25
N GLY A 551 8.87 25.96 26.78
CA GLY A 551 8.74 25.59 25.37
C GLY A 551 9.85 24.69 24.82
N TYR A 552 10.93 24.48 25.58
CA TYR A 552 12.00 23.60 25.17
C TYR A 552 11.61 22.12 25.31
N VAL A 553 11.70 21.34 24.22
CA VAL A 553 11.19 19.96 24.16
C VAL A 553 11.93 18.98 25.09
N LEU A 554 13.17 19.30 25.48
CA LEU A 554 13.94 18.53 26.46
C LEU A 554 14.00 19.20 27.85
N GLY A 555 13.17 20.22 28.10
CA GLY A 555 13.12 20.94 29.36
C GLY A 555 12.18 20.29 30.38
N GLY A 556 12.66 20.08 31.61
CA GLY A 556 11.84 19.58 32.72
C GLY A 556 11.06 18.31 32.37
N GLU A 557 9.74 18.33 32.61
CA GLU A 557 8.85 17.20 32.33
C GLU A 557 8.72 16.87 30.83
N GLN A 558 8.88 17.85 29.94
CA GLN A 558 8.67 17.68 28.49
C GLN A 558 9.61 16.61 27.90
N ALA A 559 10.81 16.48 28.46
CA ALA A 559 11.81 15.50 28.05
C ALA A 559 11.30 14.04 28.09
N ALA A 560 10.46 13.73 29.08
CA ALA A 560 9.90 12.38 29.28
C ALA A 560 8.67 12.11 28.41
N LEU A 561 8.12 13.15 27.76
CA LEU A 561 6.93 13.04 26.90
C LEU A 561 7.29 12.83 25.43
N GLN A 562 8.53 13.15 25.04
CA GLN A 562 9.00 13.04 23.67
C GLN A 562 9.10 11.58 23.21
N ASP A 563 8.77 11.35 21.95
CA ASP A 563 9.06 10.07 21.28
C ASP A 563 10.57 9.90 21.02
N THR A 564 10.96 8.74 20.49
CA THR A 564 12.38 8.39 20.29
C THR A 564 13.17 9.42 19.44
N ASN A 565 12.52 10.15 18.53
CA ASN A 565 13.23 11.09 17.65
C ASN A 565 13.42 12.45 18.31
N ASP A 566 12.35 13.03 18.88
CA ASP A 566 12.45 14.30 19.61
C ASP A 566 13.29 14.13 20.89
N HIS A 567 13.30 12.94 21.52
CA HIS A 567 14.11 12.66 22.71
C HIS A 567 15.62 12.83 22.50
N PHE A 568 16.12 12.56 21.28
CA PHE A 568 17.53 12.70 20.90
C PHE A 568 17.76 13.80 19.86
N LEU A 569 16.75 14.61 19.54
CA LEU A 569 16.81 15.66 18.52
C LEU A 569 17.44 15.15 17.19
N ALA A 570 17.14 13.90 16.82
CA ALA A 570 17.70 13.21 15.67
C ALA A 570 16.81 12.04 15.23
N ASN A 571 16.77 11.68 13.94
CA ASN A 571 15.95 10.55 13.49
C ASN A 571 16.67 9.22 13.69
N LEU A 572 16.04 8.28 14.40
CA LEU A 572 16.53 6.91 14.54
C LEU A 572 16.52 6.16 13.20
N GLN A 573 17.57 5.39 12.93
CA GLN A 573 17.79 4.58 11.74
C GLN A 573 17.67 3.08 12.07
N ARG A 574 17.63 2.25 11.02
CA ARG A 574 17.37 0.80 11.12
C ARG A 574 18.32 0.04 12.06
N ASN A 575 19.60 0.41 12.14
CA ASN A 575 20.59 -0.25 12.99
C ASN A 575 20.81 0.47 14.34
N GLY A 576 19.91 1.36 14.76
CA GLY A 576 20.04 2.14 16.00
C GLY A 576 20.93 3.38 15.90
N SER A 577 21.51 3.66 14.73
CA SER A 577 22.19 4.96 14.47
C SER A 577 21.18 6.08 14.23
N TYR A 578 21.66 7.31 14.06
CA TYR A 578 20.86 8.52 13.91
C TYR A 578 21.23 9.30 12.64
N SER A 579 20.29 10.09 12.14
CA SER A 579 20.54 11.07 11.07
C SER A 579 20.62 12.50 11.61
N VAL A 580 21.57 13.26 11.09
CA VAL A 580 21.74 14.70 11.32
C VAL A 580 21.37 15.45 10.04
N VAL A 581 20.50 16.46 10.18
CA VAL A 581 20.02 17.25 9.03
C VAL A 581 20.10 18.73 9.40
N PRO A 582 21.18 19.44 9.03
CA PRO A 582 21.28 20.88 9.24
C PRO A 582 20.24 21.62 8.38
N ARG A 583 19.76 22.76 8.88
CA ARG A 583 18.84 23.63 8.16
C ARG A 583 19.56 24.32 7.00
N VAL A 584 18.95 24.27 5.82
CA VAL A 584 19.38 24.98 4.61
C VAL A 584 18.15 25.71 4.05
N PRO A 585 17.85 26.94 4.53
CA PRO A 585 16.64 27.66 4.17
C PRO A 585 16.51 27.86 2.66
N GLY A 586 15.36 27.50 2.09
CA GLY A 586 15.10 27.62 0.65
C GLY A 586 16.00 26.76 -0.25
N GLY A 587 16.85 25.89 0.33
CA GLY A 587 17.89 25.15 -0.39
C GLY A 587 19.13 25.98 -0.74
N GLU A 588 19.28 27.19 -0.20
CA GLU A 588 20.42 28.08 -0.48
C GLU A 588 21.56 27.85 0.53
N ILE A 589 22.75 27.52 0.01
CA ILE A 589 23.94 27.19 0.82
C ILE A 589 25.20 27.82 0.24
N SER A 590 26.07 28.38 1.09
CA SER A 590 27.37 28.90 0.66
C SER A 590 28.40 27.78 0.44
N PRO A 591 29.42 28.00 -0.39
CA PRO A 591 30.51 27.04 -0.57
C PRO A 591 31.19 26.64 0.75
N GLU A 592 31.42 27.58 1.66
CA GLU A 592 32.08 27.34 2.96
C GLU A 592 31.23 26.43 3.85
N LYS A 593 29.92 26.69 3.91
CA LYS A 593 28.97 25.84 4.62
C LYS A 593 28.88 24.43 4.03
N LEU A 594 28.96 24.31 2.71
CA LEU A 594 29.00 23.01 2.02
C LEU A 594 30.28 22.23 2.36
N ILE A 595 31.44 22.91 2.44
CA ILE A 595 32.71 22.31 2.87
C ILE A 595 32.60 21.78 4.29
N VAL A 596 32.04 22.56 5.24
CA VAL A 596 31.86 22.11 6.63
C VAL A 596 31.01 20.84 6.70
N ILE A 597 29.90 20.75 5.96
CA ILE A 597 29.09 19.53 5.90
C ILE A 597 29.92 18.34 5.40
N GLY A 598 30.74 18.54 4.35
CA GLY A 598 31.62 17.52 3.80
C GLY A 598 32.70 17.06 4.80
N GLU A 599 33.30 17.98 5.54
CA GLU A 599 34.28 17.66 6.57
C GLU A 599 33.66 16.90 7.74
N VAL A 600 32.50 17.34 8.23
CA VAL A 600 31.74 16.62 9.28
C VAL A 600 31.40 15.21 8.79
N ALA A 601 30.88 15.07 7.57
CA ALA A 601 30.54 13.75 7.03
C ALA A 601 31.76 12.83 6.95
N ARG A 602 32.90 13.33 6.45
CA ARG A 602 34.16 12.58 6.35
C ARG A 602 34.67 12.17 7.73
N ASP A 603 34.78 13.10 8.66
CA ASP A 603 35.45 12.89 9.94
C ASP A 603 34.65 11.94 10.85
N PHE A 604 33.33 11.90 10.71
CA PHE A 604 32.45 11.00 11.46
C PHE A 604 32.02 9.75 10.67
N GLY A 605 32.46 9.60 9.42
CA GLY A 605 32.14 8.45 8.56
C GLY A 605 30.65 8.34 8.21
N LEU A 606 29.99 9.45 7.92
CA LEU A 606 28.54 9.53 7.70
C LEU A 606 28.19 9.34 6.23
N TYR A 607 27.11 8.61 5.96
CA TYR A 607 26.50 8.55 4.63
C TYR A 607 25.79 9.88 4.32
N THR A 608 25.98 10.41 3.11
CA THR A 608 25.46 11.70 2.68
C THR A 608 24.46 11.55 1.54
N LYS A 609 23.32 12.26 1.64
CA LYS A 609 22.28 12.22 0.60
C LYS A 609 21.58 13.55 0.44
N ILE A 610 21.52 14.04 -0.80
CA ILE A 610 20.63 15.15 -1.17
C ILE A 610 19.18 14.65 -1.13
N THR A 611 18.33 15.39 -0.41
CA THR A 611 16.92 15.05 -0.23
C THR A 611 16.00 15.89 -1.10
N GLY A 612 14.76 15.43 -1.28
CA GLY A 612 13.71 16.19 -1.96
C GLY A 612 13.28 17.49 -1.26
N GLY A 613 13.80 17.77 -0.06
CA GLY A 613 13.64 19.05 0.64
C GLY A 613 14.77 20.05 0.38
N GLN A 614 15.64 19.79 -0.61
CA GLN A 614 16.83 20.60 -0.92
C GLN A 614 17.80 20.72 0.25
N ARG A 615 18.03 19.60 0.95
CA ARG A 615 18.98 19.50 2.07
C ARG A 615 19.92 18.33 1.88
N ILE A 616 21.01 18.34 2.66
CA ILE A 616 21.95 17.23 2.75
C ILE A 616 21.70 16.53 4.09
N ASP A 617 21.24 15.28 4.02
CA ASP A 617 21.08 14.43 5.19
C ASP A 617 22.38 13.66 5.43
N LEU A 618 22.81 13.62 6.70
CA LEU A 618 23.98 12.89 7.19
C LEU A 618 23.49 11.70 8.03
N PHE A 619 23.78 10.46 7.62
CA PHE A 619 23.28 9.25 8.27
C PHE A 619 24.40 8.44 8.91
N GLY A 620 24.08 7.71 9.98
CA GLY A 620 25.01 6.79 10.62
C GLY A 620 25.70 7.36 11.85
N ALA A 621 25.27 8.51 12.35
CA ALA A 621 25.81 9.07 13.58
C ALA A 621 25.40 8.19 14.77
N ARG A 622 26.34 7.83 15.63
CA ARG A 622 25.99 7.25 16.93
C ARG A 622 25.46 8.32 17.87
N VAL A 623 24.68 7.92 18.86
CA VAL A 623 24.09 8.84 19.84
C VAL A 623 25.14 9.70 20.55
N ASP A 624 26.29 9.11 20.89
CA ASP A 624 27.43 9.78 21.55
C ASP A 624 28.14 10.80 20.65
N GLN A 625 28.01 10.66 19.33
CA GLN A 625 28.62 11.58 18.37
C GLN A 625 27.75 12.81 18.10
N LEU A 626 26.45 12.75 18.39
CA LEU A 626 25.51 13.83 18.04
C LEU A 626 25.96 15.19 18.61
N PRO A 627 26.36 15.34 19.89
CA PRO A 627 26.84 16.62 20.40
C PRO A 627 28.06 17.16 19.64
N ALA A 628 29.06 16.32 19.37
CA ALA A 628 30.29 16.75 18.68
C ALA A 628 30.02 17.16 17.22
N ILE A 629 29.11 16.45 16.54
CA ILE A 629 28.66 16.80 15.19
C ILE A 629 27.95 18.16 15.22
N TRP A 630 27.00 18.35 16.13
CA TRP A 630 26.22 19.58 16.21
C TRP A 630 27.03 20.77 16.69
N THR A 631 28.04 20.59 17.56
CA THR A 631 28.98 21.68 17.91
C THR A 631 29.61 22.28 16.65
N ARG A 632 30.18 21.44 15.77
CA ARG A 632 30.80 21.92 14.53
C ARG A 632 29.82 22.59 13.57
N LEU A 633 28.60 22.04 13.46
CA LEU A 633 27.56 22.60 12.60
C LEU A 633 27.07 23.96 13.14
N VAL A 634 26.83 24.08 14.45
CA VAL A 634 26.39 25.32 15.10
C VAL A 634 27.49 26.39 15.04
N GLU A 635 28.76 26.04 15.26
CA GLU A 635 29.91 26.95 15.09
C GLU A 635 30.01 27.50 13.67
N ALA A 636 29.65 26.70 12.66
CA ALA A 636 29.56 27.13 11.26
C ALA A 636 28.26 27.88 10.92
N GLY A 637 27.39 28.14 11.91
CA GLY A 637 26.15 28.89 11.77
C GLY A 637 25.00 28.10 11.13
N PHE A 638 24.96 26.78 11.32
CA PHE A 638 23.77 25.98 11.01
C PHE A 638 22.84 25.90 12.23
N GLU A 639 21.54 25.84 11.94
CA GLU A 639 20.49 25.50 12.90
C GLU A 639 20.00 24.07 12.66
N SER A 640 19.26 23.52 13.62
CA SER A 640 18.52 22.27 13.46
C SER A 640 17.51 22.36 12.30
N GLY A 641 17.57 21.38 11.40
CA GLY A 641 16.56 21.21 10.37
C GLY A 641 15.22 20.69 10.89
N HIS A 642 15.14 20.29 12.18
CA HIS A 642 13.97 19.68 12.83
C HIS A 642 13.40 18.48 12.04
N ALA A 643 14.27 17.76 11.33
CA ALA A 643 13.87 16.58 10.56
C ALA A 643 13.36 15.44 11.47
N TYR A 644 13.69 15.46 12.75
CA TYR A 644 13.23 14.54 13.79
C TYR A 644 11.81 14.82 14.27
N GLY A 645 11.46 16.10 14.43
CA GLY A 645 10.19 16.50 15.01
C GLY A 645 8.98 16.44 14.08
N LYS A 646 7.79 16.54 14.70
CA LYS A 646 6.54 16.93 14.05
C LYS A 646 6.46 18.46 13.95
N ALA A 647 7.34 19.01 13.12
CA ALA A 647 7.48 20.45 12.89
C ALA A 647 7.58 20.76 11.39
N LEU A 648 7.73 22.05 11.04
CA LEU A 648 8.13 22.44 9.69
C LEU A 648 9.50 21.85 9.34
N ARG A 649 9.50 20.97 8.34
CA ARG A 649 10.71 20.27 7.89
C ARG A 649 11.45 20.93 6.75
N THR A 650 10.78 21.65 5.84
CA THR A 650 11.44 22.27 4.68
C THR A 650 10.47 23.22 3.97
N VAL A 651 11.00 24.29 3.40
CA VAL A 651 10.35 25.07 2.35
C VAL A 651 11.21 24.95 1.08
N LYS A 652 10.79 24.08 0.15
CA LYS A 652 11.50 23.88 -1.12
C LYS A 652 11.28 25.09 -2.03
N SER A 653 12.32 25.58 -2.69
CA SER A 653 12.23 26.71 -3.63
C SER A 653 12.71 26.33 -5.02
N CYS A 654 12.23 27.02 -6.05
CA CYS A 654 12.96 27.11 -7.31
C CYS A 654 13.85 28.36 -7.29
N VAL A 655 14.78 28.47 -8.23
CA VAL A 655 15.73 29.60 -8.31
C VAL A 655 15.10 30.98 -8.62
N GLY A 656 13.78 31.03 -8.80
CA GLY A 656 13.00 32.28 -8.88
C GLY A 656 13.38 33.19 -10.05
N SER A 657 12.93 34.45 -9.99
CA SER A 657 13.29 35.50 -10.96
C SER A 657 14.77 35.91 -10.89
N THR A 658 15.49 35.51 -9.84
CA THR A 658 16.93 35.77 -9.68
C THR A 658 17.76 35.09 -10.76
N TRP A 659 17.40 33.86 -11.15
CA TRP A 659 18.17 33.08 -12.14
C TRP A 659 17.33 32.48 -13.27
N CYS A 660 16.07 32.12 -13.02
CA CYS A 660 15.24 31.48 -14.04
C CYS A 660 14.64 32.53 -14.97
N ARG A 661 14.84 32.37 -16.29
CA ARG A 661 14.24 33.24 -17.32
C ARG A 661 12.71 33.31 -17.30
N TYR A 662 12.05 32.36 -16.63
CA TYR A 662 10.59 32.30 -16.47
C TYR A 662 10.13 32.73 -15.07
N GLY A 663 11.06 33.01 -14.16
CA GLY A 663 10.72 33.43 -12.82
C GLY A 663 10.01 34.78 -12.85
N VAL A 664 8.85 34.83 -12.22
CA VAL A 664 8.01 36.03 -12.10
C VAL A 664 8.36 36.78 -10.82
N GLN A 665 8.60 36.05 -9.72
CA GLN A 665 8.98 36.63 -8.43
C GLN A 665 10.13 35.86 -7.77
N ASP A 666 10.71 36.47 -6.74
CA ASP A 666 11.82 35.92 -5.97
C ASP A 666 11.32 34.84 -4.99
N SER A 667 11.16 33.63 -5.52
CA SER A 667 10.75 32.47 -4.72
C SER A 667 11.80 32.02 -3.71
N VAL A 668 13.08 32.34 -3.92
CA VAL A 668 14.16 31.93 -3.01
C VAL A 668 14.04 32.74 -1.73
N ARG A 669 13.97 34.07 -1.83
CA ARG A 669 13.78 34.96 -0.67
C ARG A 669 12.51 34.59 0.10
N MET A 670 11.38 34.46 -0.60
CA MET A 670 10.12 34.09 0.04
C MET A 670 10.20 32.72 0.74
N ALA A 671 10.85 31.71 0.13
CA ALA A 671 11.04 30.42 0.77
C ALA A 671 11.92 30.50 2.03
N ILE A 672 12.99 31.29 2.00
CA ILE A 672 13.85 31.55 3.15
C ILE A 672 13.06 32.22 4.27
N ASP A 673 12.29 33.26 3.96
CA ASP A 673 11.49 34.01 4.94
C ASP A 673 10.44 33.11 5.61
N LEU A 674 9.72 32.29 4.83
CA LEU A 674 8.74 31.34 5.38
C LEU A 674 9.41 30.22 6.18
N GLU A 675 10.55 29.70 5.71
CA GLU A 675 11.26 28.65 6.45
C GLU A 675 11.79 29.16 7.78
N LEU A 676 12.35 30.38 7.79
CA LEU A 676 12.81 31.01 9.00
C LEU A 676 11.63 31.36 9.90
N ARG A 677 10.53 31.91 9.38
CA ARG A 677 9.37 32.25 10.21
C ARG A 677 8.80 31.06 10.97
N TYR A 678 8.62 29.91 10.31
CA TYR A 678 7.93 28.76 10.91
C TYR A 678 8.87 27.68 11.45
N ARG A 679 10.19 27.95 11.53
CA ARG A 679 11.15 27.00 12.13
C ARG A 679 10.78 26.71 13.59
N GLY A 680 10.95 25.45 13.99
CA GLY A 680 10.63 24.97 15.34
C GLY A 680 9.14 24.79 15.65
N LEU A 681 8.21 25.28 14.81
CA LEU A 681 6.77 25.21 15.07
C LEU A 681 6.30 23.75 15.21
N ARG A 682 5.95 23.34 16.42
CA ARG A 682 5.37 22.01 16.68
C ARG A 682 3.91 21.97 16.25
N SER A 683 3.52 20.83 15.68
CA SER A 683 2.21 20.65 15.03
C SER A 683 1.76 19.19 15.12
N PRO A 684 0.46 18.89 14.94
CA PRO A 684 -0.05 17.53 15.05
C PRO A 684 0.70 16.51 14.19
N HIS A 685 1.23 16.93 13.04
CA HIS A 685 2.10 16.14 12.20
C HIS A 685 3.17 17.00 11.50
N LYS A 686 4.25 16.40 10.97
CA LYS A 686 5.28 17.11 10.19
C LYS A 686 4.67 17.91 9.03
N LEU A 687 5.18 19.12 8.83
CA LEU A 687 4.79 20.04 7.76
C LEU A 687 5.89 20.18 6.71
N LYS A 688 5.50 20.30 5.45
CA LYS A 688 6.36 20.64 4.31
C LYS A 688 5.69 21.77 3.54
N SER A 689 6.52 22.64 2.98
CA SER A 689 6.06 23.70 2.08
C SER A 689 6.97 23.82 0.86
N ALA A 690 6.52 24.58 -0.13
CA ALA A 690 7.36 25.01 -1.22
C ALA A 690 6.85 26.31 -1.86
N VAL A 691 7.79 27.06 -2.43
CA VAL A 691 7.55 28.33 -3.13
C VAL A 691 8.07 28.22 -4.56
N SER A 692 7.17 28.37 -5.53
CA SER A 692 7.50 28.41 -6.95
C SER A 692 7.42 29.84 -7.47
N GLY A 693 8.48 30.29 -8.15
CA GLY A 693 8.57 31.63 -8.71
C GLY A 693 7.74 31.84 -9.98
N CYS A 694 7.04 30.81 -10.47
CA CYS A 694 6.07 30.91 -11.58
C CYS A 694 5.16 29.67 -11.63
N ALA A 695 4.15 29.71 -12.50
CA ALA A 695 3.19 28.62 -12.72
C ALA A 695 3.78 27.31 -13.29
N ARG A 696 5.06 27.27 -13.69
CA ARG A 696 5.75 26.01 -14.05
C ARG A 696 6.06 25.14 -12.84
N GLU A 697 5.96 25.71 -11.64
CA GLU A 697 5.83 24.94 -10.41
C GLU A 697 7.02 24.01 -10.08
N CYS A 698 8.24 24.35 -10.48
CA CYS A 698 9.42 23.50 -10.27
C CYS A 698 9.70 23.12 -8.79
N ALA A 699 9.08 23.82 -7.83
CA ALA A 699 9.22 23.52 -6.41
C ALA A 699 8.19 22.47 -5.89
N GLU A 700 7.22 22.03 -6.71
CA GLU A 700 6.15 21.10 -6.30
C GLU A 700 5.29 21.62 -5.13
N ALA A 701 5.05 22.94 -5.09
CA ALA A 701 4.17 23.66 -4.15
C ALA A 701 2.81 22.99 -3.93
N MET A 702 2.13 22.53 -4.97
CA MET A 702 0.81 21.90 -4.82
C MET A 702 0.90 20.51 -4.17
N GLY A 703 2.07 19.87 -4.11
CA GLY A 703 2.25 18.61 -3.40
C GLY A 703 2.56 18.76 -1.90
N LYS A 704 2.54 19.98 -1.35
CA LYS A 704 2.97 20.28 0.02
C LYS A 704 1.78 20.64 0.92
N ASP A 705 1.98 20.56 2.24
CA ASP A 705 0.94 20.83 3.23
C ASP A 705 0.39 22.26 3.09
N PHE A 706 1.25 23.22 2.70
CA PHE A 706 0.88 24.50 2.09
C PHE A 706 1.91 24.90 1.02
N GLY A 707 1.46 25.47 -0.08
CA GLY A 707 2.30 25.81 -1.24
C GLY A 707 2.03 27.21 -1.75
N VAL A 708 3.08 27.84 -2.28
CA VAL A 708 3.02 29.21 -2.79
C VAL A 708 3.48 29.25 -4.24
N ILE A 709 2.71 29.88 -5.12
CA ILE A 709 3.04 30.03 -6.55
C ILE A 709 2.93 31.49 -6.94
N ALA A 710 3.99 32.06 -7.52
CA ALA A 710 4.00 33.43 -7.99
C ALA A 710 3.10 33.64 -9.21
N THR A 711 2.38 34.76 -9.21
CA THR A 711 1.66 35.32 -10.36
C THR A 711 2.23 36.70 -10.69
N ALA A 712 1.76 37.29 -11.80
CA ALA A 712 2.12 38.66 -12.16
C ALA A 712 1.55 39.71 -11.18
N ASN A 713 0.52 39.34 -10.41
CA ASN A 713 -0.20 40.26 -9.52
C ASN A 713 0.12 40.03 -8.02
N GLY A 714 0.84 38.96 -7.68
CA GLY A 714 1.12 38.59 -6.29
C GLY A 714 1.36 37.10 -6.13
N TRP A 715 0.91 36.52 -5.02
CA TRP A 715 1.09 35.11 -4.69
C TRP A 715 -0.24 34.37 -4.60
N ASN A 716 -0.26 33.16 -5.15
CA ASN A 716 -1.33 32.19 -4.91
C ASN A 716 -0.94 31.26 -3.78
N LEU A 717 -1.82 31.12 -2.79
CA LEU A 717 -1.66 30.25 -1.64
C LEU A 717 -2.53 29.00 -1.82
N TYR A 718 -1.90 27.83 -1.76
CA TYR A 718 -2.54 26.53 -1.82
C TYR A 718 -2.36 25.79 -0.49
N VAL A 719 -3.36 25.01 -0.06
CA VAL A 719 -3.35 24.30 1.22
C VAL A 719 -3.86 22.86 1.12
N GLY A 720 -3.40 21.99 2.02
CA GLY A 720 -3.89 20.62 2.14
C GLY A 720 -3.25 19.61 1.17
N GLY A 721 -2.11 19.92 0.55
CA GLY A 721 -1.41 18.96 -0.31
C GLY A 721 -0.68 17.86 0.47
N ASN A 722 -0.40 16.73 -0.20
CA ASN A 722 0.34 15.62 0.39
C ASN A 722 1.20 14.89 -0.65
N GLY A 723 2.52 14.94 -0.51
CA GLY A 723 3.47 14.10 -1.27
C GLY A 723 3.82 12.79 -0.56
N GLY A 724 2.84 12.14 0.10
CA GLY A 724 3.01 10.93 0.92
C GLY A 724 2.44 9.66 0.28
N ALA A 725 2.10 8.66 1.10
CA ALA A 725 1.55 7.36 0.65
C ALA A 725 0.23 7.49 -0.15
N THR A 726 -0.53 8.56 0.11
CA THR A 726 -1.72 8.94 -0.65
C THR A 726 -1.49 10.33 -1.23
N PRO A 727 -0.92 10.44 -2.44
CA PRO A 727 -0.65 11.73 -3.06
C PRO A 727 -1.93 12.55 -3.25
N ARG A 728 -1.89 13.84 -2.89
CA ARG A 728 -3.01 14.78 -3.02
C ARG A 728 -2.48 16.16 -3.40
N HIS A 729 -3.07 16.80 -4.41
CA HIS A 729 -2.78 18.20 -4.70
C HIS A 729 -3.48 19.13 -3.69
N ALA A 730 -2.80 20.21 -3.34
CA ALA A 730 -3.30 21.27 -2.50
C ALA A 730 -4.37 22.09 -3.24
N ASP A 731 -5.34 22.60 -2.50
CA ASP A 731 -6.43 23.41 -3.04
C ASP A 731 -6.12 24.90 -2.91
N LEU A 732 -6.55 25.70 -3.89
CA LEU A 732 -6.35 27.15 -3.87
C LEU A 732 -7.17 27.79 -2.73
N LEU A 733 -6.48 28.40 -1.76
CA LEU A 733 -7.11 29.14 -0.66
C LEU A 733 -7.37 30.59 -1.04
N ALA A 734 -6.36 31.28 -1.57
CA ALA A 734 -6.42 32.68 -1.97
C ALA A 734 -5.39 32.98 -3.07
N GLN A 735 -5.61 34.05 -3.83
CA GLN A 735 -4.82 34.42 -5.00
C GLN A 735 -4.44 35.91 -4.98
N ASP A 736 -3.43 36.26 -5.77
CA ASP A 736 -2.95 37.64 -5.97
C ASP A 736 -2.61 38.39 -4.66
N LEU A 737 -2.05 37.66 -3.71
CA LEU A 737 -1.69 38.18 -2.39
C LEU A 737 -0.38 38.98 -2.43
N SER A 738 -0.32 40.07 -1.70
CA SER A 738 0.97 40.69 -1.34
C SER A 738 1.77 39.81 -0.37
N ASP A 739 3.07 40.07 -0.22
CA ASP A 739 3.95 39.35 0.74
C ASP A 739 3.35 39.35 2.16
N ALA A 740 2.83 40.49 2.63
CA ALA A 740 2.24 40.63 3.95
C ALA A 740 0.93 39.85 4.12
N GLU A 741 0.07 39.87 3.09
CA GLU A 741 -1.21 39.13 3.12
C GLU A 741 -0.98 37.62 3.05
N LEU A 742 -0.01 37.18 2.24
CA LEU A 742 0.40 35.79 2.15
C LEU A 742 0.83 35.25 3.51
N VAL A 743 1.78 35.93 4.16
CA VAL A 743 2.27 35.52 5.48
C VAL A 743 1.14 35.49 6.51
N ARG A 744 0.28 36.52 6.52
CA ARG A 744 -0.88 36.58 7.44
C ARG A 744 -1.83 35.40 7.24
N LEU A 745 -2.16 35.02 6.02
CA LEU A 745 -3.05 33.89 5.76
C LEU A 745 -2.40 32.54 6.10
N ILE A 746 -1.09 32.38 5.88
CA ILE A 746 -0.36 31.17 6.29
C ILE A 746 -0.34 31.07 7.82
N ASP A 747 -0.09 32.16 8.54
CA ASP A 747 -0.11 32.20 10.02
C ASP A 747 -1.45 31.68 10.55
N ARG A 748 -2.56 32.23 10.03
CA ARG A 748 -3.93 31.84 10.40
C ARG A 748 -4.20 30.38 10.06
N PHE A 749 -3.86 29.93 8.85
CA PHE A 749 -4.05 28.55 8.41
C PHE A 749 -3.31 27.56 9.32
N LEU A 750 -2.03 27.79 9.59
CA LEU A 750 -1.21 26.90 10.40
C LEU A 750 -1.73 26.82 11.84
N MET A 751 -2.08 27.95 12.45
CA MET A 751 -2.59 27.97 13.83
C MET A 751 -3.99 27.36 13.93
N PHE A 752 -4.85 27.60 12.94
CA PHE A 752 -6.17 26.98 12.90
C PHE A 752 -6.07 25.46 12.74
N TYR A 753 -5.17 24.97 11.87
CA TYR A 753 -4.87 23.54 11.75
C TYR A 753 -4.32 22.96 13.06
N ILE A 754 -3.35 23.61 13.70
CA ILE A 754 -2.75 23.15 14.97
C ILE A 754 -3.81 23.03 16.08
N ARG A 755 -4.74 23.99 16.13
CA ARG A 755 -5.85 24.04 17.09
C ARG A 755 -6.88 22.93 16.87
N THR A 756 -7.21 22.64 15.61
CA THR A 756 -8.39 21.82 15.27
C THR A 756 -8.08 20.43 14.70
N ALA A 757 -6.84 20.12 14.33
CA ALA A 757 -6.49 18.79 13.85
C ALA A 757 -6.40 17.76 14.97
N ASP A 758 -6.59 16.49 14.63
CA ASP A 758 -6.41 15.37 15.55
C ASP A 758 -4.94 14.93 15.61
N ARG A 759 -4.61 14.00 16.51
CA ARG A 759 -3.24 13.50 16.70
C ARG A 759 -2.70 12.87 15.41
N LEU A 760 -1.46 13.20 15.05
CA LEU A 760 -0.78 12.65 13.87
C LEU A 760 -1.53 12.85 12.55
N GLU A 761 -2.47 13.79 12.49
CA GLU A 761 -3.28 14.06 11.31
C GLU A 761 -2.56 15.02 10.35
N ARG A 762 -2.48 14.68 9.06
CA ARG A 762 -1.92 15.57 8.02
C ARG A 762 -2.93 16.66 7.65
N THR A 763 -2.46 17.82 7.18
CA THR A 763 -3.35 18.91 6.71
C THR A 763 -4.32 18.45 5.63
N SER A 764 -3.91 17.53 4.75
CA SER A 764 -4.76 16.92 3.73
C SER A 764 -5.95 16.17 4.30
N VAL A 765 -5.71 15.32 5.31
CA VAL A 765 -6.74 14.48 5.95
C VAL A 765 -7.63 15.35 6.82
N TRP A 766 -7.03 16.30 7.55
CA TRP A 766 -7.76 17.29 8.33
C TRP A 766 -8.73 18.11 7.47
N LEU A 767 -8.29 18.58 6.30
CA LEU A 767 -9.12 19.37 5.39
C LEU A 767 -10.31 18.56 4.83
N GLU A 768 -10.14 17.25 4.66
CA GLU A 768 -11.22 16.34 4.24
C GLU A 768 -12.19 15.99 5.38
N ARG A 769 -11.68 15.92 6.62
CA ARG A 769 -12.47 15.61 7.81
C ARG A 769 -13.29 16.79 8.32
N ILE A 770 -12.73 18.00 8.29
CA ILE A 770 -13.39 19.18 8.87
C ILE A 770 -14.69 19.47 8.12
N GLU A 771 -15.76 19.74 8.86
CA GLU A 771 -17.07 20.03 8.26
C GLU A 771 -16.99 21.27 7.35
N GLY A 772 -17.55 21.16 6.15
CA GLY A 772 -17.45 22.20 5.11
C GLY A 772 -16.08 22.32 4.42
N GLY A 773 -15.08 21.52 4.82
CA GLY A 773 -13.78 21.41 4.17
C GLY A 773 -13.10 22.76 3.91
N LEU A 774 -12.58 22.95 2.70
CA LEU A 774 -11.91 24.19 2.29
C LEU A 774 -12.80 25.44 2.40
N ALA A 775 -14.11 25.31 2.16
CA ALA A 775 -15.01 26.45 2.23
C ALA A 775 -15.11 26.99 3.67
N HIS A 776 -15.22 26.09 4.64
CA HIS A 776 -15.20 26.47 6.06
C HIS A 776 -13.85 27.04 6.46
N VAL A 777 -12.74 26.41 6.08
CA VAL A 777 -11.40 26.94 6.37
C VAL A 777 -11.23 28.35 5.79
N ARG A 778 -11.68 28.59 4.56
CA ARG A 778 -11.63 29.92 3.93
C ARG A 778 -12.46 30.93 4.70
N ASP A 779 -13.68 30.57 5.09
CA ASP A 779 -14.57 31.43 5.87
C ASP A 779 -13.92 31.86 7.20
N VAL A 780 -13.27 30.93 7.89
CA VAL A 780 -12.57 31.24 9.15
C VAL A 780 -11.29 32.06 8.90
N VAL A 781 -10.37 31.60 8.05
CA VAL A 781 -9.02 32.20 7.98
C VAL A 781 -8.95 33.44 7.08
N VAL A 782 -9.85 33.56 6.11
CA VAL A 782 -9.90 34.72 5.19
C VAL A 782 -10.95 35.73 5.63
N HIS A 783 -12.15 35.26 5.99
CA HIS A 783 -13.29 36.13 6.32
C HIS A 783 -13.50 36.34 7.82
N ASP A 784 -12.71 35.69 8.67
CA ASP A 784 -12.77 35.78 10.13
C ASP A 784 -14.17 35.53 10.70
N SER A 785 -14.89 34.55 10.14
CA SER A 785 -16.27 34.30 10.53
C SER A 785 -16.47 33.90 11.99
N LEU A 786 -15.40 33.43 12.66
CA LEU A 786 -15.38 33.11 14.08
C LEU A 786 -14.82 34.24 14.97
N GLY A 787 -14.24 35.31 14.40
CA GLY A 787 -13.63 36.40 15.15
C GLY A 787 -12.36 36.00 15.93
N ILE A 788 -11.62 34.99 15.45
CA ILE A 788 -10.44 34.43 16.14
C ILE A 788 -9.12 34.74 15.43
N CYS A 789 -9.14 35.38 14.25
CA CYS A 789 -7.94 35.58 13.46
C CYS A 789 -6.83 36.36 14.20
N ASP A 790 -7.19 37.38 14.99
CA ASP A 790 -6.24 38.15 15.78
C ASP A 790 -5.55 37.28 16.85
N GLU A 791 -6.26 36.34 17.46
CA GLU A 791 -5.69 35.36 18.39
C GLU A 791 -4.72 34.42 17.67
N LEU A 792 -5.10 33.88 16.51
CA LEU A 792 -4.26 33.01 15.70
C LEU A 792 -2.96 33.71 15.27
N GLU A 793 -3.05 34.96 14.83
CA GLU A 793 -1.90 35.79 14.48
C GLU A 793 -1.00 36.08 15.70
N THR A 794 -1.61 36.37 16.85
CA THR A 794 -0.87 36.60 18.11
C THR A 794 -0.10 35.36 18.55
N LEU A 795 -0.72 34.17 18.46
CA LEU A 795 -0.06 32.90 18.77
C LEU A 795 1.15 32.66 17.86
N MET A 796 1.01 32.90 16.55
CA MET A 796 2.13 32.79 15.61
C MET A 796 3.22 33.82 15.86
N ALA A 797 2.86 35.08 16.10
CA ALA A 797 3.83 36.12 16.42
C ALA A 797 4.64 35.78 17.68
N ALA A 798 3.98 35.22 18.70
CA ALA A 798 4.64 34.77 19.92
C ALA A 798 5.61 33.60 19.66
N HIS A 799 5.24 32.64 18.80
CA HIS A 799 6.17 31.57 18.35
C HIS A 799 7.41 32.17 17.66
N VAL A 800 7.20 33.04 16.68
CA VAL A 800 8.30 33.66 15.90
C VAL A 800 9.26 34.43 16.79
N ALA A 801 8.72 35.21 17.74
CA ALA A 801 9.51 36.04 18.65
C ALA A 801 10.33 35.23 19.68
N ASN A 802 9.94 33.99 19.96
CA ASN A 802 10.54 33.15 21.00
C ASN A 802 11.28 31.92 20.48
N TYR A 803 11.50 31.81 19.16
CA TYR A 803 12.25 30.69 18.59
C TYR A 803 13.68 30.62 19.13
N ARG A 804 14.12 29.42 19.47
CA ARG A 804 15.50 29.08 19.86
C ARG A 804 15.92 27.80 19.15
N ASP A 805 17.18 27.73 18.72
CA ASP A 805 17.69 26.51 18.11
C ASP A 805 17.89 25.41 19.16
N GLU A 806 17.27 24.25 18.92
CA GLU A 806 17.20 23.20 19.93
C GLU A 806 18.56 22.58 20.25
N TRP A 807 19.44 22.50 19.24
CA TRP A 807 20.78 21.97 19.40
C TRP A 807 21.72 22.98 20.07
N ALA A 808 21.69 24.25 19.69
CA ALA A 808 22.43 25.30 20.38
C ALA A 808 22.09 25.34 21.89
N GLU A 809 20.79 25.23 22.24
CA GLU A 809 20.31 25.14 23.63
C GLU A 809 20.73 23.85 24.35
N THR A 810 20.80 22.72 23.64
CA THR A 810 21.32 21.46 24.22
C THR A 810 22.81 21.59 24.52
N LEU A 811 23.58 22.12 23.58
CA LEU A 811 25.04 22.24 23.70
C LEU A 811 25.46 23.19 24.82
N GLY A 812 24.63 24.19 25.13
CA GLY A 812 24.85 25.14 26.22
C GLY A 812 24.56 24.60 27.62
N ASP A 813 24.00 23.39 27.76
CA ASP A 813 23.55 22.83 29.04
C ASP A 813 24.16 21.44 29.31
N PRO A 814 25.10 21.34 30.27
CA PRO A 814 25.74 20.08 30.64
C PRO A 814 24.78 18.97 31.09
N GLU A 815 23.63 19.30 31.70
CA GLU A 815 22.66 18.30 32.14
C GLU A 815 21.92 17.67 30.95
N LYS A 816 21.57 18.48 29.94
CA LYS A 816 20.96 17.98 28.70
C LYS A 816 21.91 17.06 27.93
N LEU A 817 23.20 17.39 27.91
CA LEU A 817 24.24 16.63 27.24
C LEU A 817 24.44 15.21 27.79
N ARG A 818 24.17 14.98 29.09
CA ARG A 818 24.32 13.65 29.72
C ARG A 818 23.45 12.56 29.09
N ARG A 819 22.42 12.95 28.34
CA ARG A 819 21.49 12.03 27.68
C ARG A 819 22.05 11.41 26.40
N PHE A 820 23.07 12.03 25.80
CA PHE A 820 23.64 11.59 24.53
C PHE A 820 24.76 10.57 24.74
N VAL A 821 24.41 9.43 25.33
CA VAL A 821 25.34 8.33 25.63
C VAL A 821 24.69 6.99 25.26
N SER A 822 25.48 6.03 24.78
CA SER A 822 24.97 4.70 24.45
C SER A 822 24.55 3.91 25.69
N PHE A 823 25.31 4.02 26.78
CA PHE A 823 25.06 3.32 28.03
C PHE A 823 25.27 4.25 29.23
N VAL A 824 24.26 4.37 30.09
CA VAL A 824 24.34 5.22 31.30
C VAL A 824 25.47 4.76 32.24
N ASN A 825 25.70 3.46 32.34
CA ASN A 825 26.76 2.85 33.15
C ASN A 825 28.14 2.82 32.48
N ALA A 826 28.22 3.12 31.17
CA ALA A 826 29.47 3.21 30.43
C ALA A 826 29.39 4.34 29.36
N PRO A 827 29.39 5.63 29.78
CA PRO A 827 29.11 6.76 28.90
C PRO A 827 30.04 6.90 27.68
N GLY A 828 31.27 6.38 27.77
CA GLY A 828 32.25 6.41 26.68
C GLY A 828 32.32 5.12 25.85
N ALA A 829 31.51 4.10 26.15
CA ALA A 829 31.50 2.86 25.39
C ALA A 829 30.51 2.98 24.21
N PRO A 830 30.95 2.81 22.96
CA PRO A 830 30.05 2.80 21.82
C PRO A 830 29.16 1.55 21.84
N ASP A 831 27.94 1.67 21.33
CA ASP A 831 27.06 0.52 21.15
C ASP A 831 27.63 -0.46 20.10
N PRO A 832 28.04 -1.69 20.49
CA PRO A 832 28.66 -2.66 19.57
C PRO A 832 27.66 -3.23 18.54
N THR A 833 26.37 -2.96 18.70
CA THR A 833 25.30 -3.38 17.78
C THR A 833 25.10 -2.40 16.62
N VAL A 834 25.62 -1.17 16.72
CA VAL A 834 25.58 -0.19 15.62
C VAL A 834 26.77 -0.45 14.69
N ARG A 835 26.54 -1.20 13.61
CA ARG A 835 27.59 -1.49 12.59
C ARG A 835 27.19 -1.07 11.19
N PHE A 836 28.22 -0.90 10.37
CA PHE A 836 28.11 -0.47 8.98
C PHE A 836 28.98 -1.34 8.07
N VAL A 837 28.58 -1.45 6.81
CA VAL A 837 29.35 -2.04 5.71
C VAL A 837 29.48 -1.03 4.57
N ALA A 838 30.53 -1.14 3.77
CA ALA A 838 30.73 -0.25 2.63
C ALA A 838 29.81 -0.63 1.45
N GLU A 839 29.20 0.37 0.82
CA GLU A 839 28.43 0.23 -0.42
C GLU A 839 28.44 1.57 -1.19
N ARG A 840 28.73 1.54 -2.49
CA ARG A 840 28.74 2.72 -3.37
C ARG A 840 29.58 3.88 -2.81
N GLU A 841 30.81 3.58 -2.40
CA GLU A 841 31.77 4.53 -1.84
C GLU A 841 31.35 5.21 -0.52
N GLN A 842 30.24 4.76 0.09
CA GLN A 842 29.75 5.26 1.37
C GLN A 842 29.44 4.11 2.33
N VAL A 843 29.03 4.43 3.56
CA VAL A 843 28.59 3.44 4.54
C VAL A 843 27.09 3.13 4.39
N LYS A 844 26.69 1.90 4.69
CA LYS A 844 25.29 1.52 4.92
C LYS A 844 25.15 0.70 6.19
N PRO A 845 23.96 0.67 6.82
CA PRO A 845 23.71 -0.21 7.96
C PRO A 845 24.02 -1.68 7.66
N ASP A 846 24.72 -2.36 8.58
CA ASP A 846 24.88 -3.81 8.53
C ASP A 846 23.58 -4.49 8.97
N LEU A 847 22.79 -4.95 7.99
CA LEU A 847 21.49 -5.56 8.24
C LEU A 847 21.59 -6.99 8.79
N THR A 848 22.77 -7.62 8.81
CA THR A 848 22.95 -8.96 9.39
C THR A 848 22.67 -8.99 10.90
N ILE A 849 22.75 -7.83 11.56
CA ILE A 849 22.47 -7.65 13.00
C ILE A 849 20.97 -7.72 13.30
N LEU A 850 20.12 -7.33 12.35
CA LEU A 850 18.66 -7.35 12.51
C LEU A 850 18.06 -8.76 12.39
N ALA A 851 18.84 -9.74 11.91
CA ALA A 851 18.43 -11.14 11.85
C ALA A 851 18.46 -11.85 13.22
N GLY A 852 18.94 -11.17 14.28
CA GLY A 852 19.18 -11.76 15.60
C GLY A 852 20.37 -12.74 15.59
N PRO A 853 20.80 -13.24 16.76
CA PRO A 853 21.77 -14.32 16.79
C PRO A 853 21.13 -15.56 16.15
N VAL A 854 21.84 -16.20 15.21
CA VAL A 854 21.60 -17.61 14.89
C VAL A 854 21.92 -18.38 16.18
N LEU A 855 20.89 -18.72 16.94
CA LEU A 855 21.04 -19.57 18.11
C LEU A 855 21.41 -20.96 17.58
N PRO A 856 22.62 -21.48 17.84
CA PRO A 856 22.91 -22.87 17.52
C PRO A 856 21.97 -23.72 18.37
N VAL A 857 21.14 -24.52 17.71
CA VAL A 857 20.37 -25.56 18.37
C VAL A 857 21.40 -26.48 19.01
N ARG A 858 21.53 -26.43 20.35
CA ARG A 858 22.19 -27.52 21.07
C ARG A 858 21.32 -28.76 20.86
N THR A 859 21.76 -29.63 19.97
CA THR A 859 21.31 -31.02 19.98
C THR A 859 21.57 -31.57 21.38
N LEU A 860 20.54 -32.13 22.00
CA LEU A 860 20.68 -32.97 23.19
C LEU A 860 21.50 -34.21 22.80
N GLU A 861 22.82 -34.09 22.76
CA GLU A 861 23.71 -35.23 22.82
C GLU A 861 23.74 -35.72 24.27
N GLY A 862 22.92 -36.73 24.57
CA GLY A 862 22.93 -37.31 25.90
C GLY A 862 21.73 -38.16 26.31
N SER A 863 21.14 -38.95 25.40
CA SER A 863 20.36 -40.13 25.82
C SER A 863 20.52 -41.24 24.80
N SER A 864 21.70 -41.86 24.80
CA SER A 864 21.85 -43.22 24.28
C SER A 864 21.06 -44.16 25.20
N ALA A 865 20.10 -44.87 24.63
CA ALA A 865 19.53 -46.06 25.25
C ALA A 865 20.62 -47.11 25.42
N SER A 866 20.92 -47.43 26.68
CA SER A 866 20.88 -48.80 27.18
C SER A 866 19.59 -48.96 27.98
#